data_AF-A0A5S6QVD6-F1
#
_entry.id   AF-A0A5S6QVD6-F1
#
_cell.length_a   1.000
_cell.length_b   1.000
_cell.length_c   1.000
_cell.angle_alpha   90.00
_cell.angle_beta   90.00
_cell.angle_gamma   90.00
#
_symmetry.space_group_name_H-M   'P 1'
#
loop_
_entity.id
_entity.type
_entity.pdbx_description
1 polymer ?
#
loop_
_entity_poly.entity_id
_entity_poly.type
_entity_poly.pdbx_seq_one_letter_code
_entity_poly.pdbx_strand_id
1 'polypeptide(L)'
;MHLEHALTFVAPATVKRHISPHAVTLGCFDGRTQSLAVVDTVGKVFLYNIETVGSTASGDDQSVGVPGFRLNPSASTVLNINKQVKVLTSGRLSKEDARDVIVIGTASHLLVYDVENNSDVFYNRVTDGLESIIVGQFGNSEEKLIVCGGCCSLQGFDWQGAERFWSVTGGSVRAMCFCDFDSDGIAELVVGSDDSDIRVFKWDEICAEVTETEAVTELHSLGENRFAYGLSNGTLGVYAGRSRLWRIKSKSNPTCMCLYDIDGDGELELVTGWSSGKVDFRKIKNGSLVGKDHIGSSAVGMVLLKMASSERVHLICCSASGEVRGYSATKGRGCVVNENTLQEAISDLSIEKQNLLLELENYRVKEETERPMGPLYDQTDMRIPTDTQVSGEIGIVVPKDADPYLSLTLRTNNDSVIRGAVVFAEGIFNGESHAAMAPKNQCKSSIEVQIRPNKDVSTDLHIKVLLGNRKSTLFYVFELTKTMPKFSMYAPSTDNAPSPKCGVHFRIKVHCDQFIRWIEDNFLLCRNVQFHQGRLQQRLVSLRNGQLVFIVCQSDGNAQIRCDDIEICGSMLQTLSAYIDADFKVSAYFPNLAGQYTVLDEKVREISSVRDRISADIAEQVSLAKMVLLRAEDSRALNDFAGMKNHYKQLANLNDALISLHNVRKANSAELADSLRKINKIIQCASNLRVGQHRSAFIRACRSAISTGNLQQMQKLLPAEGQPLDQVE
;
A
#
# COMPACT_ATOMS: atom_id res chain seq x y z
N MET A 1 -7.31 25.78 -18.12
CA MET A 1 -7.54 26.21 -16.72
C MET A 1 -9.00 26.64 -16.65
N HIS A 2 -9.78 26.05 -15.74
CA HIS A 2 -11.25 26.07 -15.62
C HIS A 2 -12.01 25.13 -16.59
N LEU A 3 -12.11 23.85 -16.18
CA LEU A 3 -13.15 22.93 -16.65
C LEU A 3 -14.47 23.28 -15.93
N GLU A 4 -15.39 23.93 -16.61
CA GLU A 4 -16.83 23.85 -16.30
C GLU A 4 -17.46 22.89 -17.33
N HIS A 5 -17.32 21.57 -17.12
CA HIS A 5 -17.84 20.55 -18.02
C HIS A 5 -18.70 19.55 -17.25
N ALA A 6 -19.88 19.25 -17.77
CA ALA A 6 -20.78 18.11 -17.48
C ALA A 6 -21.19 17.83 -16.02
N LEU A 7 -20.64 18.54 -15.05
CA LEU A 7 -20.96 18.41 -13.64
C LEU A 7 -22.11 19.37 -13.35
N THR A 8 -23.31 18.84 -13.12
CA THR A 8 -24.32 19.69 -12.49
C THR A 8 -23.97 19.84 -11.03
N PHE A 9 -23.40 20.99 -10.69
CA PHE A 9 -23.05 21.32 -9.32
C PHE A 9 -24.31 21.50 -8.50
N VAL A 10 -24.37 20.75 -7.41
CA VAL A 10 -25.13 21.19 -6.26
C VAL A 10 -24.30 22.26 -5.57
N ALA A 11 -24.91 23.42 -5.28
CA ALA A 11 -24.21 24.55 -4.67
C ALA A 11 -23.32 24.08 -3.50
N PRO A 12 -22.04 24.47 -3.44
CA PRO A 12 -21.10 23.96 -2.45
C PRO A 12 -21.63 24.27 -1.05
N ALA A 13 -21.86 23.22 -0.27
CA ALA A 13 -22.18 23.36 1.14
C ALA A 13 -20.84 23.45 1.90
N THR A 14 -20.67 24.50 2.70
CA THR A 14 -19.47 24.65 3.52
C THR A 14 -19.76 24.23 4.94
N VAL A 15 -19.10 23.17 5.37
CA VAL A 15 -18.92 22.85 6.79
C VAL A 15 -17.83 23.79 7.29
N LYS A 16 -18.13 24.64 8.28
CA LYS A 16 -17.16 25.61 8.85
C LYS A 16 -16.07 24.94 9.71
N ARG A 17 -15.60 23.75 9.35
CA ARG A 17 -14.68 22.93 10.14
C ARG A 17 -13.79 22.06 9.27
N HIS A 18 -12.64 21.69 9.81
CA HIS A 18 -11.71 20.80 9.15
C HIS A 18 -12.13 19.34 9.32
N ILE A 19 -12.23 18.61 8.21
CA ILE A 19 -12.66 17.21 8.20
C ILE A 19 -11.41 16.32 8.24
N SER A 20 -11.41 15.29 9.09
CA SER A 20 -10.31 14.32 9.14
C SER A 20 -10.38 13.28 8.00
N PRO A 21 -9.23 12.86 7.42
CA PRO A 21 -9.14 11.77 6.44
C PRO A 21 -9.85 10.48 6.88
N HIS A 22 -10.45 9.75 5.93
CA HIS A 22 -11.14 8.45 6.15
C HIS A 22 -12.26 8.48 7.20
N ALA A 23 -12.83 9.66 7.45
CA ALA A 23 -13.82 9.87 8.50
C ALA A 23 -15.08 10.57 7.96
N VAL A 24 -15.48 10.17 6.75
CA VAL A 24 -16.68 10.62 6.07
C VAL A 24 -17.47 9.38 5.66
N THR A 25 -18.74 9.33 6.06
CA THR A 25 -19.63 8.24 5.67
C THR A 25 -21.05 8.77 5.50
N LEU A 26 -21.88 8.00 4.81
CA LEU A 26 -23.27 8.32 4.55
C LEU A 26 -24.13 7.15 5.01
N GLY A 27 -25.17 7.42 5.77
CA GLY A 27 -26.01 6.37 6.35
C GLY A 27 -27.46 6.83 6.49
N CYS A 28 -28.36 5.86 6.44
CA CYS A 28 -29.78 6.06 6.71
C CYS A 28 -30.08 5.68 8.17
N PHE A 29 -29.78 6.62 9.08
CA PHE A 29 -29.84 6.36 10.52
C PHE A 29 -31.28 6.35 11.08
N ASP A 30 -32.16 7.18 10.52
CA ASP A 30 -33.60 7.23 10.84
C ASP A 30 -34.42 6.20 10.03
N GLY A 31 -33.78 5.46 9.12
CA GLY A 31 -34.41 4.51 8.19
C GLY A 31 -35.20 5.16 7.04
N ARG A 32 -35.17 6.50 6.90
CA ARG A 32 -35.90 7.23 5.83
C ARG A 32 -35.04 8.24 5.07
N THR A 33 -34.22 9.02 5.75
CA THR A 33 -33.37 10.05 5.17
C THR A 33 -31.90 9.66 5.25
N GLN A 34 -31.13 10.03 4.22
CA GLN A 34 -29.69 9.84 4.22
C GLN A 34 -29.02 11.04 4.89
N SER A 35 -28.19 10.78 5.89
CA SER A 35 -27.42 11.80 6.59
C SER A 35 -25.92 11.60 6.33
N LEU A 36 -25.23 12.71 6.13
CA LEU A 36 -23.78 12.75 5.99
C LEU A 36 -23.13 12.82 7.38
N ALA A 37 -22.35 11.82 7.74
CA ALA A 37 -21.59 11.79 8.97
C ALA A 37 -20.13 12.17 8.70
N VAL A 38 -19.62 13.19 9.39
CA VAL A 38 -18.24 13.68 9.25
C VAL A 38 -17.58 13.87 10.60
N VAL A 39 -16.27 13.67 10.65
CA VAL A 39 -15.47 13.85 11.87
C VAL A 39 -14.58 15.09 11.74
N ASP A 40 -14.58 15.91 12.78
CA ASP A 40 -13.66 17.05 12.93
C ASP A 40 -12.32 16.59 13.50
N THR A 41 -11.25 17.32 13.24
CA THR A 41 -9.90 17.17 13.81
C THR A 41 -9.85 16.98 15.34
N VAL A 42 -10.85 17.49 16.07
CA VAL A 42 -10.99 17.37 17.53
C VAL A 42 -11.57 16.01 17.96
N GLY A 43 -12.08 15.20 17.03
CA GLY A 43 -12.70 13.89 17.29
C GLY A 43 -14.20 13.95 17.61
N LYS A 44 -14.89 15.01 17.20
CA LYS A 44 -16.36 15.12 17.28
C LYS A 44 -16.98 14.64 15.98
N VAL A 45 -18.07 13.89 16.07
CA VAL A 45 -18.82 13.43 14.89
C VAL A 45 -20.03 14.34 14.69
N PHE A 46 -20.20 14.84 13.48
CA PHE A 46 -21.32 15.68 13.05
C PHE A 46 -22.16 14.90 12.06
N LEU A 47 -23.47 14.87 12.27
CA LEU A 47 -24.42 14.35 11.31
C LEU A 47 -25.15 15.53 10.66
N TYR A 48 -25.13 15.57 9.34
CA TYR A 48 -25.83 16.55 8.53
C TYR A 48 -26.95 15.87 7.76
N ASN A 49 -28.19 16.27 8.02
CA ASN A 49 -29.32 15.81 7.22
C ASN A 49 -29.27 16.45 5.84
N ILE A 50 -29.46 15.61 4.82
CA ILE A 50 -29.43 16.01 3.42
C ILE A 50 -30.86 16.29 3.00
N GLU A 51 -31.19 17.56 2.78
CA GLU A 51 -32.51 17.97 2.30
C GLU A 51 -32.53 18.06 0.78
N THR A 52 -33.60 17.54 0.17
CA THR A 52 -33.82 17.64 -1.27
C THR A 52 -34.45 18.99 -1.59
N VAL A 53 -33.77 19.84 -2.36
CA VAL A 53 -34.38 21.10 -2.83
C VAL A 53 -35.17 20.80 -4.10
N GLY A 54 -36.50 20.80 -3.99
CA GLY A 54 -37.39 20.79 -5.15
C GLY A 54 -37.28 22.11 -5.91
N SER A 55 -37.33 22.09 -7.24
CA SER A 55 -37.35 23.30 -8.05
C SER A 55 -38.67 24.05 -7.83
N THR A 56 -38.72 24.99 -6.90
CA THR A 56 -39.83 25.94 -6.84
C THR A 56 -39.67 26.93 -7.97
N ALA A 57 -40.53 26.81 -8.97
CA ALA A 57 -40.65 27.75 -10.08
C ALA A 57 -40.95 29.16 -9.55
N SER A 58 -40.05 30.10 -9.82
CA SER A 58 -40.36 31.53 -9.80
C SER A 58 -39.54 32.26 -10.87
N GLY A 59 -40.20 32.56 -11.99
CA GLY A 59 -39.86 33.65 -12.91
C GLY A 59 -38.80 33.38 -13.99
N ASP A 60 -39.27 33.10 -15.21
CA ASP A 60 -38.72 33.52 -16.51
C ASP A 60 -37.23 33.35 -16.84
N ASP A 61 -36.66 32.16 -16.60
CA ASP A 61 -35.54 31.69 -17.44
C ASP A 61 -35.61 30.17 -17.65
N GLN A 62 -35.70 29.74 -18.91
CA GLN A 62 -35.79 28.34 -19.33
C GLN A 62 -34.44 27.61 -19.20
N SER A 63 -33.85 27.59 -18.00
CA SER A 63 -32.87 26.58 -17.62
C SER A 63 -33.57 25.58 -16.70
N VAL A 64 -33.65 24.32 -17.14
CA VAL A 64 -34.20 23.22 -16.34
C VAL A 64 -33.30 23.05 -15.12
N GLY A 65 -33.67 23.66 -14.00
CA GLY A 65 -32.92 23.62 -12.75
C GLY A 65 -32.78 22.17 -12.27
N VAL A 66 -31.54 21.69 -12.19
CA VAL A 66 -31.27 20.36 -11.65
C VAL A 66 -31.63 20.35 -10.16
N PRO A 67 -32.40 19.33 -9.68
CA PRO A 67 -32.69 19.20 -8.26
C PRO A 67 -31.37 19.06 -7.50
N GLY A 68 -31.07 20.06 -6.67
CA GLY A 68 -29.90 20.06 -5.80
C GLY A 68 -30.22 19.47 -4.43
N PHE A 69 -29.19 19.02 -3.72
CA PHE A 69 -29.30 18.79 -2.28
C PHE A 69 -28.80 20.00 -1.50
N ARG A 70 -29.29 20.22 -0.28
CA ARG A 70 -28.67 21.16 0.66
C ARG A 70 -28.39 20.43 1.95
N LEU A 71 -27.19 20.63 2.48
CA LEU A 71 -26.93 20.26 3.87
C LEU A 71 -27.61 21.30 4.73
N ASN A 72 -28.54 20.88 5.60
CA ASN A 72 -29.15 21.80 6.55
C ASN A 72 -28.15 22.09 7.68
N PRO A 73 -27.56 23.31 7.76
CA PRO A 73 -26.55 23.60 8.78
C PRO A 73 -27.18 23.75 10.19
N SER A 74 -28.48 24.02 10.26
CA SER A 74 -29.24 24.20 11.50
C SER A 74 -29.66 22.88 12.16
N ALA A 75 -29.64 21.77 11.41
CA ALA A 75 -30.00 20.43 11.87
C ALA A 75 -28.77 19.53 12.11
N SER A 76 -27.64 20.11 12.52
CA SER A 76 -26.43 19.33 12.81
C SER A 76 -26.48 18.72 14.21
N THR A 77 -26.65 17.40 14.30
CA THR A 77 -26.49 16.68 15.57
C THR A 77 -25.02 16.38 15.80
N VAL A 78 -24.54 16.58 17.03
CA VAL A 78 -23.14 16.39 17.41
C VAL A 78 -23.02 15.25 18.40
N LEU A 79 -22.21 14.25 18.06
CA LEU A 79 -21.85 13.16 18.96
C LEU A 79 -20.49 13.45 19.59
N ASN A 80 -20.46 13.57 20.91
CA ASN A 80 -19.24 13.84 21.68
C ASN A 80 -18.59 12.52 22.11
N ILE A 81 -17.65 12.02 21.31
CA ILE A 81 -16.95 10.76 21.60
C ILE A 81 -15.86 10.94 22.67
N ASN A 82 -15.38 12.18 22.88
CA ASN A 82 -14.33 12.54 23.85
C ASN A 82 -13.00 11.75 23.67
N LYS A 83 -12.80 11.14 22.50
CA LYS A 83 -11.59 10.46 22.06
C LYS A 83 -11.33 10.85 20.61
N GLN A 84 -10.07 10.82 20.20
CA GLN A 84 -9.72 11.04 18.81
C GLN A 84 -10.24 9.88 17.96
N VAL A 85 -11.19 10.19 17.07
CA VAL A 85 -11.73 9.25 16.10
C VAL A 85 -10.75 9.18 14.92
N LYS A 86 -10.39 7.96 14.53
CA LYS A 86 -9.46 7.69 13.41
C LYS A 86 -10.20 7.30 12.14
N VAL A 87 -11.24 6.48 12.27
CA VAL A 87 -11.99 5.91 11.14
C VAL A 87 -13.47 5.97 11.46
N LEU A 88 -14.27 6.29 10.45
CA LEU A 88 -15.72 6.30 10.54
C LEU A 88 -16.32 5.51 9.38
N THR A 89 -17.25 4.61 9.68
CA THR A 89 -18.04 3.95 8.65
C THR A 89 -19.48 3.78 9.11
N SER A 90 -20.38 3.55 8.17
CA SER A 90 -21.79 3.25 8.41
C SER A 90 -22.12 1.92 7.76
N GLY A 91 -23.12 1.26 8.29
CA GLY A 91 -23.67 0.10 7.62
C GLY A 91 -24.76 -0.58 8.40
N ARG A 92 -25.62 -1.26 7.66
CA ARG A 92 -26.62 -2.15 8.20
C ARG A 92 -25.96 -3.45 8.70
N LEU A 93 -26.03 -3.72 10.00
CA LEU A 93 -25.47 -4.94 10.62
C LEU A 93 -26.46 -6.12 10.60
N SER A 94 -27.73 -5.87 10.94
CA SER A 94 -28.78 -6.89 10.94
C SER A 94 -29.64 -6.81 9.67
N LYS A 95 -30.03 -7.98 9.13
CA LYS A 95 -31.00 -8.07 8.03
C LYS A 95 -32.42 -7.68 8.46
N GLU A 96 -32.71 -7.67 9.76
CA GLU A 96 -34.04 -7.38 10.30
C GLU A 96 -34.27 -5.88 10.48
N ASP A 97 -33.27 -5.15 10.97
CA ASP A 97 -33.34 -3.68 11.14
C ASP A 97 -33.02 -2.98 9.83
N ALA A 98 -33.94 -2.15 9.33
CA ALA A 98 -33.72 -1.35 8.10
C ALA A 98 -32.80 -0.13 8.31
N ARG A 99 -32.33 0.10 9.54
CA ARG A 99 -31.56 1.28 9.95
C ARG A 99 -30.07 1.00 9.85
N ASP A 100 -29.32 2.00 9.39
CA ASP A 100 -27.86 1.96 9.45
C ASP A 100 -27.39 2.36 10.85
N VAL A 101 -26.35 1.70 11.33
CA VAL A 101 -25.64 2.12 12.55
C VAL A 101 -24.35 2.83 12.18
N ILE A 102 -23.87 3.68 13.08
CA ILE A 102 -22.58 4.33 12.93
C ILE A 102 -21.51 3.53 13.66
N VAL A 103 -20.41 3.24 12.97
CA VAL A 103 -19.27 2.49 13.49
C VAL A 103 -18.09 3.44 13.60
N ILE A 104 -17.65 3.67 14.83
CA ILE A 104 -16.65 4.66 15.20
C ILE A 104 -15.39 3.93 15.70
N GLY A 105 -14.31 4.08 14.95
CA GLY A 105 -12.99 3.58 15.30
C GLY A 105 -12.17 4.64 16.02
N THR A 106 -11.81 4.38 17.28
CA THR A 106 -10.78 5.15 18.00
C THR A 106 -9.48 4.36 18.03
N ALA A 107 -8.38 4.98 18.48
CA ALA A 107 -7.09 4.28 18.56
C ALA A 107 -7.05 3.01 19.46
N SER A 108 -8.11 2.69 20.21
CA SER A 108 -8.14 1.51 21.10
C SER A 108 -9.53 0.90 21.32
N HIS A 109 -10.58 1.48 20.78
CA HIS A 109 -11.96 1.05 21.01
C HIS A 109 -12.75 1.17 19.72
N LEU A 110 -13.62 0.19 19.51
CA LEU A 110 -14.66 0.15 18.49
C LEU A 110 -15.99 0.46 19.17
N LEU A 111 -16.65 1.54 18.75
CA LEU A 111 -17.98 1.92 19.21
C LEU A 111 -18.96 1.75 18.07
N VAL A 112 -20.00 0.96 18.28
CA VAL A 112 -21.13 0.84 17.35
C VAL A 112 -22.34 1.48 18.02
N TYR A 113 -22.90 2.47 17.35
CA TYR A 113 -23.90 3.35 17.94
C TYR A 113 -25.15 3.46 17.06
N ASP A 114 -26.31 3.32 17.68
CA ASP A 114 -27.61 3.58 17.08
C ASP A 114 -28.00 5.03 17.38
N VAL A 115 -28.03 5.84 16.32
CA VAL A 115 -28.28 7.29 16.40
C VAL A 115 -29.73 7.59 16.78
N GLU A 116 -30.69 6.82 16.28
CA GLU A 116 -32.12 7.07 16.49
C GLU A 116 -32.51 6.78 17.94
N ASN A 117 -32.03 5.64 18.46
CA ASN A 117 -32.30 5.22 19.83
C ASN A 117 -31.36 5.86 20.86
N ASN A 118 -30.32 6.58 20.42
CA ASN A 118 -29.25 7.11 21.27
C ASN A 118 -28.68 6.03 22.21
N SER A 119 -28.35 4.86 21.64
CA SER A 119 -27.89 3.70 22.39
C SER A 119 -26.66 3.06 21.75
N ASP A 120 -25.72 2.64 22.60
CA ASP A 120 -24.58 1.82 22.16
C ASP A 120 -25.09 0.42 21.84
N VAL A 121 -24.86 -0.06 20.62
CA VAL A 121 -25.10 -1.47 20.26
C VAL A 121 -24.08 -2.34 20.98
N PHE A 122 -22.81 -1.97 20.86
CA PHE A 122 -21.75 -2.52 21.69
C PHE A 122 -20.53 -1.57 21.73
N TYR A 123 -19.69 -1.79 22.74
CA TYR A 123 -18.46 -1.04 22.95
C TYR A 123 -17.32 -1.98 23.29
N ASN A 124 -16.47 -2.27 22.30
CA ASN A 124 -15.39 -3.24 22.42
C ASN A 124 -14.01 -2.57 22.45
N ARG A 125 -13.11 -3.15 23.24
CA ARG A 125 -11.71 -2.74 23.28
C ARG A 125 -10.93 -3.51 22.23
N VAL A 126 -10.23 -2.78 21.36
CA VAL A 126 -9.32 -3.32 20.34
C VAL A 126 -7.90 -3.03 20.79
N THR A 127 -7.17 -4.08 21.21
CA THR A 127 -5.86 -3.94 21.87
C THR A 127 -4.76 -3.49 20.93
N ASP A 128 -4.90 -3.75 19.64
CA ASP A 128 -3.83 -3.62 18.65
C ASP A 128 -3.94 -2.31 17.84
N GLY A 129 -4.88 -1.46 18.24
CA GLY A 129 -5.23 -0.22 17.57
C GLY A 129 -6.10 -0.43 16.34
N LEU A 130 -6.83 0.63 15.95
CA LEU A 130 -7.66 0.65 14.76
C LEU A 130 -7.09 1.65 13.76
N GLU A 131 -6.90 1.18 12.54
CA GLU A 131 -6.33 1.94 11.43
C GLU A 131 -7.26 1.91 10.21
N SER A 132 -8.04 0.84 10.05
CA SER A 132 -9.08 0.74 9.03
C SER A 132 -10.26 -0.09 9.54
N ILE A 133 -11.47 0.22 9.06
CA ILE A 133 -12.70 -0.48 9.40
C ILE A 133 -13.55 -0.60 8.14
N ILE A 134 -14.08 -1.79 7.89
CA ILE A 134 -15.08 -2.03 6.85
C ILE A 134 -16.24 -2.85 7.40
N VAL A 135 -17.43 -2.64 6.83
CA VAL A 135 -18.63 -3.40 7.16
C VAL A 135 -19.09 -4.10 5.89
N GLY A 136 -19.28 -5.42 5.95
CA GLY A 136 -19.70 -6.17 4.78
C GLY A 136 -19.92 -7.64 5.08
N GLN A 137 -20.40 -8.34 4.06
CA GLN A 137 -20.50 -9.78 4.12
C GLN A 137 -19.13 -10.37 3.84
N PHE A 138 -18.63 -11.16 4.77
CA PHE A 138 -17.35 -11.84 4.64
C PHE A 138 -17.61 -13.34 4.59
N GLY A 139 -17.24 -13.95 3.46
CA GLY A 139 -17.42 -15.38 3.26
C GLY A 139 -18.89 -15.86 3.21
N ASN A 140 -19.12 -17.11 3.60
CA ASN A 140 -20.45 -17.76 3.64
C ASN A 140 -21.30 -17.41 4.87
N SER A 141 -20.90 -16.42 5.67
CA SER A 141 -21.75 -15.97 6.76
C SER A 141 -22.97 -15.24 6.18
N GLU A 142 -24.15 -15.57 6.68
CA GLU A 142 -25.35 -14.81 6.38
C GLU A 142 -25.35 -13.42 7.04
N GLU A 143 -24.59 -13.24 8.12
CA GLU A 143 -24.46 -11.99 8.85
C GLU A 143 -23.29 -11.16 8.32
N LYS A 144 -23.47 -9.84 8.31
CA LYS A 144 -22.40 -8.88 8.00
C LYS A 144 -21.50 -8.73 9.21
N LEU A 145 -20.19 -8.69 8.95
CA LEU A 145 -19.17 -8.51 9.98
C LEU A 145 -18.58 -7.11 9.89
N ILE A 146 -18.21 -6.57 11.05
CA ILE A 146 -17.37 -5.38 11.16
C ILE A 146 -15.94 -5.87 11.23
N VAL A 147 -15.20 -5.71 10.14
CA VAL A 147 -13.79 -6.08 10.07
C VAL A 147 -12.93 -4.86 10.39
N CYS A 148 -12.02 -5.04 11.33
CA CYS A 148 -11.13 -4.06 11.90
C CYS A 148 -9.68 -4.43 11.61
N GLY A 149 -8.95 -3.52 10.98
CA GLY A 149 -7.52 -3.63 10.74
C GLY A 149 -6.72 -2.82 11.76
N GLY A 150 -5.78 -3.48 12.44
CA GLY A 150 -4.93 -2.90 13.46
C GLY A 150 -3.44 -3.00 13.13
N CYS A 151 -2.61 -2.90 14.18
CA CYS A 151 -1.17 -3.10 14.05
C CYS A 151 -0.85 -4.59 13.97
N CYS A 152 -0.73 -5.09 12.73
CA CYS A 152 -0.43 -6.49 12.43
C CYS A 152 -1.55 -7.50 12.77
N SER A 153 -2.78 -7.03 13.00
CA SER A 153 -3.93 -7.89 13.27
C SER A 153 -5.19 -7.45 12.52
N LEU A 154 -6.06 -8.43 12.29
CA LEU A 154 -7.38 -8.30 11.71
C LEU A 154 -8.38 -8.93 12.69
N GLN A 155 -9.41 -8.21 13.06
CA GLN A 155 -10.49 -8.69 13.93
C GLN A 155 -11.82 -8.48 13.25
N GLY A 156 -12.74 -9.44 13.34
CA GLY A 156 -14.10 -9.33 12.81
C GLY A 156 -15.12 -9.54 13.91
N PHE A 157 -16.01 -8.57 14.11
CA PHE A 157 -17.07 -8.60 15.11
C PHE A 157 -18.44 -8.77 14.44
N ASP A 158 -19.33 -9.54 15.06
CA ASP A 158 -20.74 -9.58 14.69
C ASP A 158 -21.53 -8.40 15.29
N TRP A 159 -22.85 -8.39 15.07
CA TRP A 159 -23.72 -7.31 15.54
C TRP A 159 -23.86 -7.26 17.06
N GLN A 160 -23.59 -8.37 17.76
CA GLN A 160 -23.55 -8.45 19.22
C GLN A 160 -22.19 -8.01 19.80
N GLY A 161 -21.19 -7.82 18.94
CA GLY A 161 -19.82 -7.53 19.36
C GLY A 161 -19.04 -8.79 19.78
N ALA A 162 -19.48 -9.99 19.42
CA ALA A 162 -18.68 -11.20 19.58
C ALA A 162 -17.65 -11.31 18.44
N GLU A 163 -16.42 -11.69 18.79
CA GLU A 163 -15.35 -11.90 17.82
C GLU A 163 -15.60 -13.19 17.03
N ARG A 164 -15.79 -13.07 15.72
CA ARG A 164 -16.03 -14.18 14.79
C ARG A 164 -14.84 -14.49 13.91
N PHE A 165 -14.00 -13.50 13.67
CA PHE A 165 -12.85 -13.62 12.79
C PHE A 165 -11.63 -12.99 13.45
N TRP A 166 -10.50 -13.68 13.39
CA TRP A 166 -9.22 -13.17 13.83
C TRP A 166 -8.11 -13.66 12.94
N SER A 167 -7.30 -12.73 12.44
CA SER A 167 -6.17 -13.03 11.60
C SER A 167 -5.03 -12.06 11.87
N VAL A 168 -3.87 -12.38 11.34
CA VAL A 168 -2.61 -11.68 11.58
C VAL A 168 -1.99 -11.32 10.24
N THR A 169 -1.44 -10.11 10.16
CA THR A 169 -0.79 -9.55 8.97
C THR A 169 0.68 -9.26 9.24
N GLY A 170 1.49 -9.18 8.17
CA GLY A 170 2.93 -8.88 8.27
C GLY A 170 3.21 -7.43 8.69
N GLY A 171 2.24 -6.54 8.45
CA GLY A 171 2.33 -5.12 8.70
C GLY A 171 1.02 -4.51 9.23
N SER A 172 1.03 -3.22 9.55
CA SER A 172 -0.17 -2.50 9.98
C SER A 172 -1.16 -2.38 8.83
N VAL A 173 -2.42 -2.72 9.07
CA VAL A 173 -3.46 -2.74 8.05
C VAL A 173 -3.97 -1.31 7.81
N ARG A 174 -3.67 -0.74 6.64
CA ARG A 174 -4.02 0.65 6.29
C ARG A 174 -5.31 0.75 5.50
N ALA A 175 -5.58 -0.22 4.64
CA ALA A 175 -6.76 -0.24 3.79
C ALA A 175 -7.31 -1.66 3.67
N MET A 176 -8.62 -1.77 3.49
CA MET A 176 -9.30 -3.05 3.28
C MET A 176 -10.48 -2.87 2.33
N CYS A 177 -10.80 -3.90 1.54
CA CYS A 177 -12.05 -3.96 0.77
C CYS A 177 -12.52 -5.41 0.60
N PHE A 178 -13.81 -5.58 0.28
CA PHE A 178 -14.37 -6.89 -0.08
C PHE A 178 -14.40 -7.04 -1.61
N CYS A 179 -13.80 -8.10 -2.14
CA CYS A 179 -13.71 -8.37 -3.57
C CYS A 179 -13.80 -9.89 -3.80
N ASP A 180 -14.59 -10.31 -4.79
CA ASP A 180 -14.70 -11.71 -5.20
C ASP A 180 -13.49 -12.05 -6.11
N PHE A 181 -12.36 -12.34 -5.48
CA PHE A 181 -11.05 -12.45 -6.11
C PHE A 181 -10.95 -13.71 -6.99
N ASP A 182 -11.54 -14.82 -6.57
CA ASP A 182 -11.53 -16.08 -7.33
C ASP A 182 -12.78 -16.31 -8.19
N SER A 183 -13.72 -15.35 -8.20
CA SER A 183 -14.94 -15.38 -9.00
C SER A 183 -15.86 -16.55 -8.65
N ASP A 184 -15.85 -16.98 -7.38
CA ASP A 184 -16.74 -18.02 -6.85
C ASP A 184 -18.08 -17.48 -6.35
N GLY A 185 -18.29 -16.16 -6.43
CA GLY A 185 -19.49 -15.46 -5.98
C GLY A 185 -19.47 -15.06 -4.50
N ILE A 186 -18.39 -15.38 -3.78
CA ILE A 186 -18.20 -15.04 -2.37
C ILE A 186 -17.09 -13.99 -2.26
N ALA A 187 -17.38 -12.88 -1.61
CA ALA A 187 -16.38 -11.83 -1.46
C ALA A 187 -15.29 -12.23 -0.44
N GLU A 188 -14.03 -12.21 -0.88
CA GLU A 188 -12.84 -12.25 -0.02
C GLU A 188 -12.49 -10.87 0.53
N LEU A 189 -11.69 -10.88 1.59
CA LEU A 189 -11.13 -9.67 2.21
C LEU A 189 -9.76 -9.37 1.61
N VAL A 190 -9.66 -8.29 0.85
CA VAL A 190 -8.40 -7.76 0.33
C VAL A 190 -7.84 -6.75 1.33
N VAL A 191 -6.60 -6.93 1.75
CA VAL A 191 -5.96 -6.20 2.84
C VAL A 191 -4.66 -5.58 2.37
N GLY A 192 -4.56 -4.26 2.49
CA GLY A 192 -3.36 -3.48 2.19
C GLY A 192 -2.59 -3.17 3.47
N SER A 193 -1.32 -3.56 3.50
CA SER A 193 -0.43 -3.41 4.67
C SER A 193 0.68 -2.39 4.43
N ASP A 194 1.28 -1.89 5.52
CA ASP A 194 2.42 -0.97 5.49
C ASP A 194 3.73 -1.62 4.99
N ASP A 195 3.80 -2.95 4.95
CA ASP A 195 4.91 -3.74 4.40
C ASP A 195 4.97 -3.76 2.86
N SER A 196 4.06 -3.01 2.22
CA SER A 196 3.87 -2.93 0.76
C SER A 196 3.19 -4.15 0.15
N ASP A 197 2.64 -5.06 0.96
CA ASP A 197 1.93 -6.23 0.45
C ASP A 197 0.41 -6.04 0.47
N ILE A 198 -0.24 -6.53 -0.59
CA ILE A 198 -1.68 -6.71 -0.70
C ILE A 198 -1.97 -8.21 -0.51
N ARG A 199 -2.74 -8.56 0.52
CA ARG A 199 -3.07 -9.94 0.87
C ARG A 199 -4.57 -10.18 0.72
N VAL A 200 -4.94 -11.29 0.11
CA VAL A 200 -6.34 -11.70 -0.07
C VAL A 200 -6.65 -12.82 0.90
N PHE A 201 -7.58 -12.58 1.81
CA PHE A 201 -8.05 -13.53 2.82
C PHE A 201 -9.40 -14.11 2.45
N LYS A 202 -9.46 -15.43 2.32
CA LYS A 202 -10.70 -16.21 2.25
C LYS A 202 -10.90 -16.87 3.61
N TRP A 203 -11.69 -16.23 4.46
CA TRP A 203 -11.76 -16.58 5.88
C TRP A 203 -10.37 -16.64 6.53
N ASP A 204 -9.99 -17.81 7.03
CA ASP A 204 -8.74 -18.04 7.72
C ASP A 204 -7.57 -18.33 6.79
N GLU A 205 -7.77 -18.37 5.47
CA GLU A 205 -6.73 -18.69 4.49
C GLU A 205 -6.29 -17.47 3.68
N ILE A 206 -4.99 -17.37 3.39
CA ILE A 206 -4.44 -16.38 2.47
C ILE A 206 -4.40 -17.01 1.08
N CYS A 207 -5.24 -16.53 0.16
CA CYS A 207 -5.35 -17.06 -1.21
C CYS A 207 -4.31 -16.45 -2.16
N ALA A 208 -3.95 -15.19 -1.94
CA ALA A 208 -3.01 -14.47 -2.77
C ALA A 208 -2.26 -13.42 -1.96
N GLU A 209 -1.02 -13.17 -2.40
CA GLU A 209 -0.14 -12.14 -1.87
C GLU A 209 0.52 -11.46 -3.07
N VAL A 210 0.38 -10.14 -3.16
CA VAL A 210 0.94 -9.30 -4.23
C VAL A 210 1.79 -8.22 -3.56
N THR A 211 3.07 -8.18 -3.90
CA THR A 211 4.00 -7.17 -3.37
C THR A 211 4.06 -5.96 -4.28
N GLU A 212 3.76 -4.80 -3.73
CA GLU A 212 3.87 -3.49 -4.35
C GLU A 212 5.14 -2.74 -3.89
N THR A 213 5.32 -1.53 -4.43
CA THR A 213 6.53 -0.73 -4.23
C THR A 213 6.57 0.03 -2.91
N GLU A 214 5.40 0.36 -2.36
CA GLU A 214 5.24 1.14 -1.13
C GLU A 214 3.97 0.75 -0.36
N ALA A 215 3.80 1.33 0.84
CA ALA A 215 2.64 1.10 1.70
C ALA A 215 1.32 1.40 0.97
N VAL A 216 0.39 0.45 1.07
CA VAL A 216 -0.93 0.53 0.46
C VAL A 216 -1.82 1.39 1.35
N THR A 217 -2.20 2.58 0.89
CA THR A 217 -2.98 3.53 1.70
C THR A 217 -4.47 3.43 1.47
N GLU A 218 -4.89 2.99 0.28
CA GLU A 218 -6.29 2.96 -0.14
C GLU A 218 -6.56 1.69 -0.96
N LEU A 219 -7.73 1.07 -0.75
CA LEU A 219 -8.23 -0.08 -1.51
C LEU A 219 -9.72 0.10 -1.76
N HIS A 220 -10.17 -0.20 -2.98
CA HIS A 220 -11.59 -0.13 -3.33
C HIS A 220 -11.95 -1.27 -4.27
N SER A 221 -13.08 -1.91 -4.01
CA SER A 221 -13.61 -2.95 -4.89
C SER A 221 -14.23 -2.32 -6.13
N LEU A 222 -13.92 -2.84 -7.31
CA LEU A 222 -14.47 -2.38 -8.58
C LEU A 222 -15.61 -3.29 -9.09
N GLY A 223 -15.98 -4.30 -8.30
CA GLY A 223 -16.90 -5.37 -8.69
C GLY A 223 -16.18 -6.54 -9.36
N GLU A 224 -16.80 -7.72 -9.26
CA GLU A 224 -16.23 -8.99 -9.74
C GLU A 224 -14.86 -9.25 -9.09
N ASN A 225 -13.85 -9.64 -9.90
CA ASN A 225 -12.48 -9.92 -9.46
C ASN A 225 -11.54 -8.71 -9.50
N ARG A 226 -12.07 -7.49 -9.61
CA ARG A 226 -11.28 -6.27 -9.80
C ARG A 226 -11.26 -5.40 -8.57
N PHE A 227 -10.09 -4.87 -8.25
CA PHE A 227 -9.92 -3.90 -7.17
C PHE A 227 -8.90 -2.82 -7.56
N ALA A 228 -9.15 -1.60 -7.10
CA ALA A 228 -8.23 -0.48 -7.21
C ALA A 228 -7.37 -0.38 -5.94
N TYR A 229 -6.13 0.05 -6.12
CA TYR A 229 -5.18 0.28 -5.04
C TYR A 229 -4.49 1.63 -5.17
N GLY A 230 -4.27 2.28 -4.02
CA GLY A 230 -3.50 3.51 -3.90
C GLY A 230 -2.30 3.31 -2.97
N LEU A 231 -1.14 3.83 -3.37
CA LEU A 231 0.10 3.75 -2.60
C LEU A 231 0.52 5.12 -2.04
N SER A 232 1.33 5.11 -0.98
CA SER A 232 1.87 6.33 -0.36
C SER A 232 2.77 7.18 -1.25
N ASN A 233 3.32 6.63 -2.33
CA ASN A 233 4.13 7.35 -3.32
C ASN A 233 3.31 8.03 -4.42
N GLY A 234 1.97 8.05 -4.32
CA GLY A 234 1.10 8.64 -5.33
C GLY A 234 0.80 7.73 -6.53
N THR A 235 1.12 6.44 -6.44
CA THR A 235 0.70 5.45 -7.44
C THR A 235 -0.75 5.05 -7.22
N LEU A 236 -1.51 5.00 -8.31
CA LEU A 236 -2.87 4.47 -8.37
C LEU A 236 -2.88 3.38 -9.45
N GLY A 237 -3.48 2.23 -9.18
CA GLY A 237 -3.61 1.18 -10.17
C GLY A 237 -4.83 0.29 -9.96
N VAL A 238 -5.05 -0.60 -10.91
CA VAL A 238 -6.15 -1.56 -10.89
C VAL A 238 -5.62 -2.96 -11.14
N TYR A 239 -6.06 -3.89 -10.31
CA TYR A 239 -5.85 -5.33 -10.45
C TYR A 239 -7.13 -6.02 -10.94
N ALA A 240 -6.95 -7.07 -11.73
CA ALA A 240 -7.93 -8.11 -12.03
C ALA A 240 -7.35 -9.44 -11.56
N GLY A 241 -7.82 -9.95 -10.42
CA GLY A 241 -7.19 -11.04 -9.71
C GLY A 241 -5.71 -10.74 -9.42
N ARG A 242 -4.80 -11.56 -9.96
CA ARG A 242 -3.34 -11.40 -9.82
C ARG A 242 -2.70 -10.50 -10.88
N SER A 243 -3.44 -10.11 -11.92
CA SER A 243 -2.89 -9.35 -13.05
C SER A 243 -3.15 -7.85 -12.89
N ARG A 244 -2.09 -7.05 -12.99
CA ARG A 244 -2.20 -5.58 -12.99
C ARG A 244 -2.67 -5.12 -14.37
N LEU A 245 -3.82 -4.45 -14.45
CA LEU A 245 -4.36 -3.94 -15.72
C LEU A 245 -3.62 -2.68 -16.15
N TRP A 246 -3.56 -1.69 -15.27
CA TRP A 246 -2.87 -0.44 -15.51
C TRP A 246 -2.44 0.18 -14.18
N ARG A 247 -1.49 1.10 -14.28
CA ARG A 247 -1.06 1.95 -13.16
C ARG A 247 -0.71 3.33 -13.66
N ILE A 248 -0.91 4.32 -12.80
CA ILE A 248 -0.46 5.69 -12.99
C ILE A 248 0.29 6.13 -11.75
N LYS A 249 1.17 7.12 -11.90
CA LYS A 249 1.86 7.74 -10.79
C LYS A 249 1.68 9.25 -10.84
N SER A 250 1.35 9.82 -9.70
CA SER A 250 1.16 11.26 -9.51
C SER A 250 2.07 11.77 -8.41
N LYS A 251 2.27 13.10 -8.35
CA LYS A 251 2.99 13.76 -7.25
C LYS A 251 2.16 13.85 -5.96
N SER A 252 0.84 13.76 -6.09
CA SER A 252 -0.09 13.76 -4.97
C SER A 252 -0.55 12.35 -4.64
N ASN A 253 -0.92 12.12 -3.38
CA ASN A 253 -1.32 10.80 -2.91
C ASN A 253 -2.82 10.59 -3.10
N PRO A 254 -3.28 9.39 -3.50
CA PRO A 254 -4.69 9.06 -3.48
C PRO A 254 -5.17 8.97 -2.02
N THR A 255 -6.25 9.68 -1.70
CA THR A 255 -6.78 9.78 -0.33
C THR A 255 -8.13 9.11 -0.16
N CYS A 256 -8.92 9.02 -1.23
CA CYS A 256 -10.21 8.35 -1.22
C CYS A 256 -10.56 7.89 -2.65
N MET A 257 -11.29 6.78 -2.75
CA MET A 257 -11.73 6.20 -4.01
C MET A 257 -13.21 5.83 -3.96
N CYS A 258 -13.89 5.94 -5.09
CA CYS A 258 -15.28 5.56 -5.25
C CYS A 258 -15.58 5.16 -6.70
N LEU A 259 -16.63 4.37 -6.91
CA LEU A 259 -17.17 4.09 -8.23
C LEU A 259 -18.35 5.00 -8.53
N TYR A 260 -18.34 5.66 -9.68
CA TYR A 260 -19.46 6.49 -10.12
C TYR A 260 -19.46 6.63 -11.64
N ASP A 261 -20.62 6.38 -12.25
CA ASP A 261 -20.87 6.61 -13.67
C ASP A 261 -21.14 8.12 -13.88
N ILE A 262 -20.12 8.86 -14.32
CA ILE A 262 -20.22 10.31 -14.53
C ILE A 262 -20.74 10.66 -15.92
N ASP A 263 -20.38 9.88 -16.95
CA ASP A 263 -20.70 10.18 -18.34
C ASP A 263 -22.08 9.62 -18.76
N GLY A 264 -22.70 8.79 -17.91
CA GLY A 264 -23.99 8.17 -18.12
C GLY A 264 -23.96 7.06 -19.15
N ASP A 265 -22.79 6.50 -19.48
CA ASP A 265 -22.61 5.42 -20.44
C ASP A 265 -23.03 4.04 -19.89
N GLY A 266 -23.30 3.97 -18.58
CA GLY A 266 -23.71 2.76 -17.88
C GLY A 266 -22.55 1.89 -17.40
N GLU A 267 -21.30 2.22 -17.73
CA GLU A 267 -20.09 1.69 -17.10
C GLU A 267 -19.68 2.60 -15.92
N LEU A 268 -19.27 2.00 -14.80
CA LEU A 268 -18.79 2.78 -13.65
C LEU A 268 -17.35 3.24 -13.88
N GLU A 269 -17.04 4.51 -13.59
CA GLU A 269 -15.66 4.99 -13.51
C GLU A 269 -15.09 4.94 -12.10
N LEU A 270 -13.77 4.77 -12.03
CA LEU A 270 -12.99 4.95 -10.83
C LEU A 270 -12.79 6.45 -10.58
N VAL A 271 -13.45 6.97 -9.55
CA VAL A 271 -13.24 8.32 -9.05
C VAL A 271 -12.18 8.30 -7.97
N THR A 272 -11.16 9.14 -8.11
CA THR A 272 -10.05 9.24 -7.17
C THR A 272 -9.91 10.66 -6.66
N GLY A 273 -9.96 10.82 -5.35
CA GLY A 273 -9.60 12.04 -4.65
C GLY A 273 -8.11 12.06 -4.34
N TRP A 274 -7.46 13.17 -4.64
CA TRP A 274 -6.03 13.35 -4.41
C TRP A 274 -5.77 14.31 -3.25
N SER A 275 -4.61 14.17 -2.60
CA SER A 275 -4.17 15.06 -1.53
C SER A 275 -3.98 16.52 -1.97
N SER A 276 -3.81 16.74 -3.27
CA SER A 276 -3.75 18.07 -3.88
C SER A 276 -5.12 18.76 -4.03
N GLY A 277 -6.22 18.04 -3.77
CA GLY A 277 -7.58 18.50 -4.07
C GLY A 277 -8.04 18.23 -5.50
N LYS A 278 -7.19 17.63 -6.33
CA LYS A 278 -7.61 17.10 -7.63
C LYS A 278 -8.62 15.95 -7.42
N VAL A 279 -9.62 15.85 -8.29
CA VAL A 279 -10.55 14.72 -8.39
C VAL A 279 -10.51 14.23 -9.83
N ASP A 280 -10.13 12.97 -10.04
CA ASP A 280 -10.03 12.36 -11.37
C ASP A 280 -11.11 11.28 -11.54
N PHE A 281 -11.74 11.25 -12.72
CA PHE A 281 -12.67 10.18 -13.14
C PHE A 281 -11.97 9.38 -14.24
N ARG A 282 -11.76 8.07 -14.02
CA ARG A 282 -11.00 7.22 -14.94
C ARG A 282 -11.72 5.93 -15.27
N LYS A 283 -11.63 5.50 -16.53
CA LYS A 283 -12.18 4.20 -16.96
C LYS A 283 -11.42 3.05 -16.31
N ILE A 284 -12.14 2.04 -15.83
CA ILE A 284 -11.58 0.88 -15.12
C ILE A 284 -10.68 0.03 -16.03
N LYS A 285 -11.00 -0.09 -17.32
CA LYS A 285 -10.31 -0.99 -18.25
C LYS A 285 -8.89 -0.55 -18.60
N ASN A 286 -8.67 0.75 -18.84
CA ASN A 286 -7.41 1.28 -19.39
C ASN A 286 -6.82 2.46 -18.60
N GLY A 287 -7.53 2.99 -17.59
CA GLY A 287 -7.08 4.14 -16.81
C GLY A 287 -7.18 5.49 -17.52
N SER A 288 -7.85 5.56 -18.68
CA SER A 288 -8.04 6.81 -19.43
C SER A 288 -8.88 7.79 -18.62
N LEU A 289 -8.48 9.07 -18.64
CA LEU A 289 -9.20 10.13 -17.93
C LEU A 289 -10.47 10.49 -18.69
N VAL A 290 -11.62 10.41 -18.01
CA VAL A 290 -12.94 10.82 -18.52
C VAL A 290 -13.27 12.24 -18.09
N GLY A 291 -12.93 12.59 -16.84
CA GLY A 291 -13.19 13.90 -16.27
C GLY A 291 -12.18 14.26 -15.18
N LYS A 292 -12.07 15.55 -14.91
CA LYS A 292 -11.21 16.08 -13.85
C LYS A 292 -11.86 17.30 -13.21
N ASP A 293 -11.75 17.38 -11.89
CA ASP A 293 -12.14 18.54 -11.10
C ASP A 293 -11.04 18.89 -10.07
N HIS A 294 -11.17 20.05 -9.44
CA HIS A 294 -10.30 20.53 -8.38
C HIS A 294 -11.12 21.19 -7.27
N ILE A 295 -11.00 20.65 -6.06
CA ILE A 295 -11.59 21.19 -4.83
C ILE A 295 -10.54 22.00 -4.07
N GLY A 296 -10.95 22.96 -3.24
CA GLY A 296 -10.03 23.97 -2.68
C GLY A 296 -8.98 23.43 -1.70
N SER A 297 -9.04 22.16 -1.32
CA SER A 297 -8.07 21.50 -0.43
C SER A 297 -8.07 19.99 -0.67
N SER A 298 -7.23 19.22 0.05
CA SER A 298 -7.19 17.76 -0.05
C SER A 298 -8.59 17.13 -0.04
N ALA A 299 -8.88 16.26 -1.01
CA ALA A 299 -10.08 15.41 -0.93
C ALA A 299 -9.90 14.44 0.24
N VAL A 300 -10.93 14.28 1.07
CA VAL A 300 -10.85 13.53 2.34
C VAL A 300 -11.85 12.37 2.39
N GLY A 301 -12.95 12.47 1.65
CA GLY A 301 -13.91 11.39 1.54
C GLY A 301 -14.85 11.57 0.35
N MET A 302 -15.29 10.45 -0.20
CA MET A 302 -16.25 10.37 -1.30
C MET A 302 -17.35 9.39 -0.93
N VAL A 303 -18.60 9.81 -1.10
CA VAL A 303 -19.78 8.99 -0.78
C VAL A 303 -20.84 9.12 -1.86
N LEU A 304 -21.61 8.05 -2.08
CA LEU A 304 -22.71 8.01 -3.03
C LEU A 304 -24.03 8.30 -2.31
N LEU A 305 -24.71 9.36 -2.73
CA LEU A 305 -26.04 9.72 -2.27
C LEU A 305 -27.07 9.17 -3.27
N LYS A 306 -27.98 8.32 -2.79
CA LYS A 306 -29.13 7.88 -3.58
C LYS A 306 -30.37 8.62 -3.09
N MET A 307 -30.86 9.55 -3.89
CA MET A 307 -32.04 10.33 -3.55
C MET A 307 -33.29 9.45 -3.67
N ALA A 308 -34.16 9.43 -2.66
CA ALA A 308 -35.41 8.67 -2.74
C ALA A 308 -36.40 9.27 -3.76
N SER A 309 -36.30 10.58 -4.01
CA SER A 309 -37.19 11.34 -4.90
C SER A 309 -36.78 11.36 -6.37
N SER A 310 -35.57 10.90 -6.70
CA SER A 310 -35.08 10.78 -8.07
C SER A 310 -34.29 9.48 -8.22
N GLU A 311 -34.45 8.75 -9.33
CA GLU A 311 -33.57 7.58 -9.62
C GLU A 311 -32.11 7.98 -9.92
N ARG A 312 -31.69 9.19 -9.55
CA ARG A 312 -30.35 9.71 -9.77
C ARG A 312 -29.51 9.48 -8.52
N VAL A 313 -28.34 8.92 -8.75
CA VAL A 313 -27.27 8.84 -7.75
C VAL A 313 -26.42 10.09 -7.91
N HIS A 314 -26.07 10.71 -6.79
CA HIS A 314 -25.15 11.85 -6.74
C HIS A 314 -23.86 11.41 -6.05
N LEU A 315 -22.72 11.82 -6.57
CA LEU A 315 -21.44 11.65 -5.89
C LEU A 315 -21.16 12.88 -5.04
N ILE A 316 -20.90 12.69 -3.75
CA ILE A 316 -20.50 13.76 -2.83
C ILE A 316 -19.00 13.62 -2.55
N CYS A 317 -18.25 14.68 -2.80
CA CYS A 317 -16.84 14.79 -2.42
C CYS A 317 -16.67 15.83 -1.31
N CYS A 318 -15.98 15.45 -0.24
CA CYS A 318 -15.68 16.30 0.91
C CYS A 318 -14.19 16.66 0.94
N SER A 319 -13.89 17.94 1.18
CA SER A 319 -12.54 18.45 1.33
C SER A 319 -12.10 18.53 2.80
N ALA A 320 -10.79 18.56 3.04
CA ALA A 320 -10.21 18.79 4.36
C ALA A 320 -10.58 20.17 4.96
N SER A 321 -10.88 21.17 4.13
CA SER A 321 -11.35 22.49 4.55
C SER A 321 -12.84 22.54 4.90
N GLY A 322 -13.58 21.46 4.69
CA GLY A 322 -15.02 21.38 4.93
C GLY A 322 -15.89 21.79 3.73
N GLU A 323 -15.30 21.94 2.54
CA GLU A 323 -16.06 22.11 1.30
C GLU A 323 -16.71 20.78 0.90
N VAL A 324 -18.02 20.76 0.73
CA VAL A 324 -18.78 19.60 0.26
C VAL A 324 -19.35 19.90 -1.12
N ARG A 325 -18.93 19.12 -2.11
CA ARG A 325 -19.32 19.28 -3.52
C ARG A 325 -20.08 18.05 -4.00
N GLY A 326 -21.21 18.29 -4.66
CA GLY A 326 -22.04 17.24 -5.26
C GLY A 326 -21.90 17.20 -6.78
N TYR A 327 -21.76 15.99 -7.33
CA TYR A 327 -21.75 15.71 -8.75
C TYR A 327 -23.00 14.90 -9.13
N SER A 328 -23.59 15.19 -10.30
CA SER A 328 -24.74 14.47 -10.85
C SER A 328 -24.44 14.03 -12.27
N ALA A 329 -24.82 12.79 -12.60
CA ALA A 329 -24.73 12.26 -13.96
C ALA A 329 -25.89 12.81 -14.79
N THR A 330 -25.60 13.37 -15.96
CA THR A 330 -26.62 13.85 -16.90
C THR A 330 -27.16 12.71 -17.74
N LYS A 331 -28.16 11.98 -17.25
CA LYS A 331 -28.89 11.00 -18.07
C LYS A 331 -29.76 11.71 -19.13
N GLY A 332 -29.51 11.42 -20.40
CA GLY A 332 -30.49 11.57 -21.48
C GLY A 332 -30.59 12.96 -22.12
N ARG A 333 -29.62 13.27 -22.98
CA ARG A 333 -29.77 13.86 -24.33
C ARG A 333 -28.38 13.75 -24.94
N GLY A 334 -28.30 13.22 -26.16
CA GLY A 334 -27.04 12.83 -26.82
C GLY A 334 -25.94 13.79 -26.45
N CYS A 335 -24.83 13.23 -25.95
CA CYS A 335 -23.63 13.95 -25.55
C CYS A 335 -23.49 15.17 -26.47
N VAL A 336 -23.91 16.34 -25.98
CA VAL A 336 -23.36 17.58 -26.51
C VAL A 336 -21.95 17.44 -25.98
N VAL A 337 -21.11 16.76 -26.77
CA VAL A 337 -19.68 16.73 -26.54
C VAL A 337 -19.36 18.20 -26.41
N ASN A 338 -19.10 18.62 -25.18
CA ASN A 338 -19.02 20.03 -24.85
C ASN A 338 -17.96 20.60 -25.79
N GLU A 339 -18.24 21.69 -26.51
CA GLU A 339 -17.32 22.21 -27.54
C GLU A 339 -15.89 22.30 -27.01
N ASN A 340 -15.74 22.56 -25.71
CA ASN A 340 -14.49 22.59 -24.97
C ASN A 340 -13.75 21.24 -24.79
N THR A 341 -14.42 20.11 -24.57
CA THR A 341 -13.78 18.77 -24.57
C THR A 341 -13.29 18.38 -25.95
N LEU A 342 -14.06 18.73 -26.99
CA LEU A 342 -13.58 18.66 -28.38
C LEU A 342 -12.42 19.63 -28.58
N GLN A 343 -12.47 20.85 -28.03
CA GLN A 343 -11.41 21.86 -28.15
C GLN A 343 -10.10 21.40 -27.49
N GLU A 344 -10.17 20.74 -26.33
CA GLU A 344 -9.01 20.18 -25.63
C GLU A 344 -8.45 18.99 -26.40
N ALA A 345 -9.28 18.05 -26.85
CA ALA A 345 -8.83 16.97 -27.71
C ALA A 345 -8.24 17.49 -29.04
N ILE A 346 -8.83 18.52 -29.64
CA ILE A 346 -8.32 19.21 -30.82
C ILE A 346 -7.00 19.92 -30.50
N SER A 347 -6.86 20.52 -29.32
CA SER A 347 -5.62 21.16 -28.86
C SER A 347 -4.51 20.12 -28.67
N ASP A 348 -4.79 19.01 -28.00
CA ASP A 348 -3.83 17.92 -27.77
C ASP A 348 -3.41 17.30 -29.10
N LEU A 349 -4.36 17.00 -30.00
CA LEU A 349 -4.08 16.54 -31.36
C LEU A 349 -3.34 17.59 -32.20
N SER A 350 -3.59 18.87 -31.98
CA SER A 350 -2.87 19.96 -32.65
C SER A 350 -1.43 20.06 -32.15
N ILE A 351 -1.19 19.86 -30.86
CA ILE A 351 0.15 19.78 -30.27
C ILE A 351 0.87 18.54 -30.83
N GLU A 352 0.20 17.39 -30.87
CA GLU A 352 0.77 16.17 -31.44
C GLU A 352 1.09 16.36 -32.93
N LYS A 353 0.18 16.94 -33.71
CA LYS A 353 0.44 17.33 -35.11
C LYS A 353 1.64 18.26 -35.23
N GLN A 354 1.75 19.27 -34.37
CA GLN A 354 2.88 20.19 -34.38
C GLN A 354 4.19 19.49 -34.03
N ASN A 355 4.20 18.57 -33.07
CA ASN A 355 5.36 17.75 -32.71
C ASN A 355 5.78 16.85 -33.88
N LEU A 356 4.82 16.20 -34.54
CA LEU A 356 5.08 15.36 -35.73
C LEU A 356 5.60 16.18 -36.91
N LEU A 357 5.10 17.41 -37.10
CA LEU A 357 5.62 18.32 -38.13
C LEU A 357 7.06 18.76 -37.82
N LEU A 358 7.38 19.04 -36.56
CA LEU A 358 8.75 19.33 -36.13
C LEU A 358 9.66 18.12 -36.33
N GLU A 359 9.18 16.91 -36.04
CA GLU A 359 9.91 15.66 -36.27
C GLU A 359 10.17 15.42 -37.77
N LEU A 360 9.16 15.67 -38.61
CA LEU A 360 9.30 15.57 -40.07
C LEU A 360 10.32 16.58 -40.60
N GLU A 361 10.29 17.83 -40.11
CA GLU A 361 11.28 18.84 -40.47
C GLU A 361 12.70 18.43 -40.03
N ASN A 362 12.84 17.85 -38.83
CA ASN A 362 14.12 17.31 -38.38
C ASN A 362 14.63 16.19 -39.31
N TYR A 363 13.76 15.33 -39.82
CA TYR A 363 14.13 14.30 -40.81
C TYR A 363 14.51 14.90 -42.17
N ARG A 364 13.81 15.93 -42.65
CA ARG A 364 14.17 16.62 -43.92
C ARG A 364 15.53 17.27 -43.84
N VAL A 365 15.81 18.01 -42.77
CA VAL A 365 17.11 18.63 -42.54
C VAL A 365 18.23 17.58 -42.50
N LYS A 366 17.95 16.40 -41.94
CA LYS A 366 18.90 15.28 -41.91
C LYS A 366 19.20 14.74 -43.32
N GLU A 367 18.18 14.52 -44.16
CA GLU A 367 18.36 14.08 -45.56
C GLU A 367 19.09 15.11 -46.43
N GLU A 368 18.81 16.41 -46.23
CA GLU A 368 19.50 17.48 -46.97
C GLU A 368 20.99 17.59 -46.62
N THR A 369 21.36 17.22 -45.39
CA THR A 369 22.76 17.22 -44.92
C THR A 369 23.50 15.90 -45.12
N GLU A 370 22.84 14.80 -45.52
CA GLU A 370 23.47 13.53 -45.90
C GLU A 370 24.05 13.54 -47.33
N ARG A 371 23.93 14.64 -48.08
CA ARG A 371 24.64 14.82 -49.36
C ARG A 371 26.15 14.97 -49.10
N PRO A 372 27.04 14.24 -49.80
CA PRO A 372 28.46 14.25 -49.51
C PRO A 372 29.06 15.62 -49.87
N MET A 373 29.38 16.42 -48.86
CA MET A 373 30.16 17.66 -49.01
C MET A 373 31.65 17.37 -48.76
N GLY A 374 32.50 18.00 -49.57
CA GLY A 374 33.93 17.69 -49.75
C GLY A 374 34.86 17.88 -48.53
N PRO A 375 36.19 17.78 -48.74
CA PRO A 375 37.18 17.39 -47.72
C PRO A 375 37.56 18.46 -46.68
N LEU A 376 36.73 19.47 -46.46
CA LEU A 376 36.93 20.53 -45.47
C LEU A 376 35.76 20.52 -44.48
N TYR A 377 35.70 19.47 -43.66
CA TYR A 377 34.74 19.39 -42.57
C TYR A 377 35.26 20.16 -41.35
N ASP A 378 34.52 21.20 -41.00
CA ASP A 378 34.82 22.11 -39.90
C ASP A 378 34.62 21.41 -38.55
N GLN A 379 35.52 21.65 -37.58
CA GLN A 379 35.54 21.01 -36.26
C GLN A 379 34.38 21.43 -35.33
N THR A 380 33.31 21.99 -35.89
CA THR A 380 32.14 22.54 -35.22
C THR A 380 30.91 21.64 -35.34
N ASP A 381 31.00 20.52 -36.07
CA ASP A 381 29.87 19.60 -36.18
C ASP A 381 29.69 18.80 -34.87
N MET A 382 28.69 19.20 -34.09
CA MET A 382 28.38 18.65 -32.78
C MET A 382 27.47 17.40 -32.87
N ARG A 383 27.33 16.82 -34.06
CA ARG A 383 26.51 15.64 -34.34
C ARG A 383 27.21 14.35 -33.92
N ILE A 384 26.41 13.34 -33.62
CA ILE A 384 26.85 12.00 -33.23
C ILE A 384 26.76 11.08 -34.47
N PRO A 385 27.67 10.10 -34.65
CA PRO A 385 27.56 9.10 -35.72
C PRO A 385 26.23 8.33 -35.69
N THR A 386 25.64 8.06 -36.85
CA THR A 386 24.33 7.39 -36.94
C THR A 386 24.36 5.92 -36.51
N ASP A 387 25.53 5.29 -36.48
CA ASP A 387 25.76 3.92 -36.03
C ASP A 387 26.04 3.82 -34.51
N THR A 388 25.87 4.91 -33.76
CA THR A 388 26.11 4.92 -32.31
C THR A 388 25.13 4.01 -31.58
N GLN A 389 25.65 3.04 -30.84
CA GLN A 389 24.89 2.14 -29.99
C GLN A 389 25.39 2.21 -28.55
N VAL A 390 24.46 2.08 -27.61
CA VAL A 390 24.77 2.02 -26.17
C VAL A 390 24.48 0.62 -25.67
N SER A 391 25.52 -0.05 -25.16
CA SER A 391 25.39 -1.32 -24.45
C SER A 391 25.37 -1.09 -22.95
N GLY A 392 24.45 -1.74 -22.24
CA GLY A 392 24.41 -1.78 -20.78
C GLY A 392 24.67 -3.18 -20.26
N GLU A 393 25.68 -3.30 -19.40
CA GLU A 393 26.06 -4.54 -18.70
C GLU A 393 25.92 -4.34 -17.19
N ILE A 394 25.36 -5.34 -16.51
CA ILE A 394 25.24 -5.35 -15.05
C ILE A 394 26.28 -6.33 -14.52
N GLY A 395 27.23 -5.81 -13.74
CA GLY A 395 28.26 -6.59 -13.06
C GLY A 395 28.15 -6.46 -11.55
N ILE A 396 28.85 -7.33 -10.83
CA ILE A 396 29.00 -7.24 -9.38
C ILE A 396 30.38 -6.69 -9.07
N VAL A 397 30.44 -5.67 -8.22
CA VAL A 397 31.69 -5.10 -7.74
C VAL A 397 31.77 -5.31 -6.23
N VAL A 398 32.86 -5.94 -5.78
CA VAL A 398 33.18 -6.16 -4.37
C VAL A 398 34.45 -5.35 -4.04
N PRO A 399 34.30 -4.10 -3.56
CA PRO A 399 35.43 -3.29 -3.12
C PRO A 399 36.09 -3.88 -1.88
N LYS A 400 37.38 -3.57 -1.64
CA LYS A 400 38.09 -4.00 -0.42
C LYS A 400 37.68 -3.20 0.83
N ASP A 401 37.34 -1.93 0.65
CA ASP A 401 37.12 -0.96 1.75
C ASP A 401 35.68 -0.39 1.79
N ALA A 402 34.75 -0.94 1.01
CA ALA A 402 33.38 -0.45 0.91
C ALA A 402 32.39 -1.58 0.64
N ASP A 403 31.12 -1.32 0.94
CA ASP A 403 30.04 -2.29 0.75
C ASP A 403 29.91 -2.69 -0.72
N PRO A 404 29.72 -3.99 -1.02
CA PRO A 404 29.52 -4.46 -2.38
C PRO A 404 28.30 -3.81 -3.04
N TYR A 405 28.35 -3.65 -4.36
CA TYR A 405 27.25 -3.07 -5.13
C TYR A 405 27.17 -3.68 -6.52
N LEU A 406 26.00 -3.52 -7.14
CA LEU A 406 25.81 -3.83 -8.55
C LEU A 406 26.25 -2.63 -9.37
N SER A 407 27.13 -2.88 -10.33
CA SER A 407 27.63 -1.88 -11.26
C SER A 407 26.89 -2.03 -12.59
N LEU A 408 26.06 -1.05 -12.91
CA LEU A 408 25.52 -0.91 -14.26
C LEU A 408 26.52 -0.08 -15.07
N THR A 409 27.28 -0.77 -15.91
CA THR A 409 28.25 -0.15 -16.82
C THR A 409 27.60 0.09 -18.17
N LEU A 410 27.47 1.36 -18.55
CA LEU A 410 26.97 1.79 -19.85
C LEU A 410 28.16 2.17 -20.72
N ARG A 411 28.22 1.66 -21.96
CA ARG A 411 29.31 1.91 -22.91
C ARG A 411 28.77 2.26 -24.29
N THR A 412 29.40 3.22 -24.95
CA THR A 412 29.21 3.49 -26.38
C THR A 412 30.12 2.60 -27.22
N ASN A 413 29.69 2.27 -28.44
CA ASN A 413 30.51 1.56 -29.41
C ASN A 413 31.56 2.45 -30.12
N ASN A 414 31.48 3.77 -29.96
CA ASN A 414 32.36 4.74 -30.60
C ASN A 414 32.86 5.81 -29.62
N ASP A 415 33.57 6.82 -30.14
CA ASP A 415 34.16 7.93 -29.36
C ASP A 415 33.15 8.95 -28.80
N SER A 416 31.85 8.69 -28.98
CA SER A 416 30.79 9.51 -28.35
C SER A 416 30.90 9.42 -26.84
N VAL A 417 30.62 10.55 -26.18
CA VAL A 417 30.84 10.66 -24.74
C VAL A 417 29.51 10.61 -24.00
N ILE A 418 29.45 9.82 -22.92
CA ILE A 418 28.30 9.78 -22.02
C ILE A 418 28.41 10.93 -21.03
N ARG A 419 27.48 11.88 -21.10
CA ARG A 419 27.37 13.00 -20.16
C ARG A 419 26.82 12.54 -18.82
N GLY A 420 25.87 11.61 -18.86
CA GLY A 420 25.25 11.01 -17.69
C GLY A 420 24.15 10.04 -18.09
N ALA A 421 23.60 9.35 -17.10
CA ALA A 421 22.49 8.43 -17.26
C ALA A 421 21.48 8.63 -16.14
N VAL A 422 20.19 8.55 -16.47
CA VAL A 422 19.09 8.54 -15.51
C VAL A 422 18.47 7.17 -15.54
N VAL A 423 18.55 6.45 -14.42
CA VAL A 423 17.99 5.11 -14.27
C VAL A 423 16.69 5.22 -13.49
N PHE A 424 15.59 4.80 -14.09
CA PHE A 424 14.28 4.69 -13.44
C PHE A 424 14.06 3.25 -13.00
N ALA A 425 13.84 3.07 -11.70
CA ALA A 425 13.51 1.77 -11.12
C ALA A 425 12.78 2.01 -9.79
N GLU A 426 11.62 1.38 -9.63
CA GLU A 426 10.81 1.52 -8.43
C GLU A 426 11.29 0.56 -7.34
N GLY A 427 11.32 1.03 -6.08
CA GLY A 427 11.68 0.21 -4.93
C GLY A 427 13.19 -0.08 -4.76
N ILE A 428 14.04 0.37 -5.70
CA ILE A 428 15.50 0.22 -5.62
C ILE A 428 16.18 1.50 -5.11
N PHE A 429 15.71 2.66 -5.56
CA PHE A 429 16.30 3.95 -5.21
C PHE A 429 15.48 4.68 -4.15
N ASN A 430 16.09 5.67 -3.48
CA ASN A 430 15.36 6.60 -2.63
C ASN A 430 14.56 7.58 -3.52
N GLY A 431 13.38 7.14 -3.94
CA GLY A 431 12.55 7.82 -4.94
C GLY A 431 12.38 6.95 -6.19
N GLU A 432 12.15 7.59 -7.34
CA GLU A 432 11.81 6.88 -8.59
C GLU A 432 12.96 6.72 -9.57
N SER A 433 13.99 7.56 -9.44
CA SER A 433 15.11 7.59 -10.37
C SER A 433 16.41 7.93 -9.67
N HIS A 434 17.49 7.48 -10.29
CA HIS A 434 18.84 7.81 -9.91
C HIS A 434 19.58 8.39 -11.11
N ALA A 435 20.04 9.63 -10.99
CA ALA A 435 20.80 10.32 -12.03
C ALA A 435 22.30 10.27 -11.71
N ALA A 436 23.05 9.54 -12.52
CA ALA A 436 24.51 9.52 -12.49
C ALA A 436 25.05 10.48 -13.55
N MET A 437 25.68 11.57 -13.12
CA MET A 437 26.25 12.59 -14.02
C MET A 437 27.75 12.60 -13.92
N ALA A 438 28.44 12.50 -15.06
CA ALA A 438 29.89 12.65 -15.10
C ALA A 438 30.26 14.13 -14.87
N PRO A 439 31.34 14.46 -14.14
CA PRO A 439 31.90 15.81 -14.12
C PRO A 439 32.29 16.25 -15.54
N LYS A 440 32.14 17.55 -15.86
CA LYS A 440 32.40 18.08 -17.24
C LYS A 440 33.77 17.66 -17.79
N ASN A 441 34.79 17.57 -16.92
CA ASN A 441 36.17 17.24 -17.30
C ASN A 441 36.48 15.73 -17.31
N GLN A 442 35.54 14.87 -16.93
CA GLN A 442 35.72 13.41 -16.80
C GLN A 442 34.72 12.60 -17.63
N CYS A 443 34.06 13.24 -18.60
CA CYS A 443 33.11 12.55 -19.46
C CYS A 443 33.87 11.54 -20.37
N LYS A 444 33.54 10.26 -20.25
CA LYS A 444 34.14 9.14 -20.99
C LYS A 444 33.07 8.46 -21.86
N SER A 445 33.50 7.56 -22.74
CA SER A 445 32.61 6.65 -23.49
C SER A 445 31.92 5.60 -22.61
N SER A 446 32.28 5.54 -21.32
CA SER A 446 31.65 4.67 -20.34
C SER A 446 31.29 5.40 -19.04
N ILE A 447 30.11 5.11 -18.49
CA ILE A 447 29.71 5.54 -17.14
C ILE A 447 29.28 4.31 -16.33
N GLU A 448 29.62 4.33 -15.05
CA GLU A 448 29.24 3.32 -14.09
C GLU A 448 28.19 3.90 -13.13
N VAL A 449 27.08 3.18 -12.95
CA VAL A 449 26.02 3.52 -12.01
C VAL A 449 25.98 2.47 -10.91
N GLN A 450 26.10 2.91 -9.66
CA GLN A 450 26.03 2.03 -8.50
C GLN A 450 24.57 1.77 -8.11
N ILE A 451 24.20 0.50 -8.01
CA ILE A 451 22.85 0.05 -7.65
C ILE A 451 22.95 -0.87 -6.43
N ARG A 452 22.12 -0.60 -5.42
CA ARG A 452 22.05 -1.39 -4.17
C ARG A 452 20.59 -1.73 -3.82
N PRO A 453 20.04 -2.83 -4.38
CA PRO A 453 18.69 -3.25 -4.06
C PRO A 453 18.58 -3.77 -2.62
N ASN A 454 17.61 -3.27 -1.85
CA ASN A 454 17.39 -3.66 -0.45
C ASN A 454 16.62 -4.99 -0.29
N LYS A 455 15.82 -5.37 -1.30
CA LYS A 455 15.00 -6.59 -1.32
C LYS A 455 15.29 -7.42 -2.59
N ASP A 456 15.01 -8.71 -2.52
CA ASP A 456 15.10 -9.63 -3.66
C ASP A 456 13.85 -9.54 -4.52
N VAL A 457 13.87 -8.60 -5.47
CA VAL A 457 12.76 -8.31 -6.38
C VAL A 457 13.29 -8.25 -7.81
N SER A 458 12.55 -8.84 -8.74
CA SER A 458 12.82 -8.69 -10.17
C SER A 458 12.31 -7.32 -10.62
N THR A 459 13.15 -6.50 -11.23
CA THR A 459 12.79 -5.12 -11.58
C THR A 459 13.37 -4.72 -12.92
N ASP A 460 12.57 -4.04 -13.72
CA ASP A 460 12.99 -3.49 -15.00
C ASP A 460 13.61 -2.10 -14.78
N LEU A 461 14.85 -1.95 -15.25
CA LEU A 461 15.59 -0.69 -15.21
C LEU A 461 15.36 0.02 -16.55
N HIS A 462 14.62 1.14 -16.54
CA HIS A 462 14.50 2.01 -17.70
C HIS A 462 15.57 3.09 -17.63
N ILE A 463 16.52 3.05 -18.56
CA ILE A 463 17.74 3.84 -18.52
C ILE A 463 17.67 4.85 -19.66
N LYS A 464 17.79 6.14 -19.31
CA LYS A 464 17.92 7.25 -20.27
C LYS A 464 19.37 7.75 -20.25
N VAL A 465 20.11 7.50 -21.32
CA VAL A 465 21.53 7.84 -21.44
C VAL A 465 21.68 9.13 -22.24
N LEU A 466 22.39 10.11 -21.69
CA LEU A 466 22.69 11.38 -22.33
C LEU A 466 24.02 11.28 -23.06
N LEU A 467 23.98 11.31 -24.39
CA LEU A 467 25.15 11.20 -25.27
C LEU A 467 25.44 12.52 -25.97
N GLY A 468 26.72 12.84 -26.16
CA GLY A 468 27.13 14.00 -26.93
C GLY A 468 28.64 14.13 -27.07
N ASN A 469 29.06 15.11 -27.86
CA ASN A 469 30.47 15.50 -27.93
C ASN A 469 30.87 16.31 -26.69
N ARG A 470 32.17 16.33 -26.34
CA ARG A 470 32.66 16.97 -25.09
C ARG A 470 32.28 18.44 -24.92
N LYS A 471 32.09 19.17 -26.02
CA LYS A 471 31.73 20.60 -26.02
C LYS A 471 30.24 20.85 -26.29
N SER A 472 29.41 19.80 -26.39
CA SER A 472 28.02 19.95 -26.83
C SER A 472 27.14 20.55 -25.74
N THR A 473 26.25 21.45 -26.15
CA THR A 473 25.16 21.97 -25.32
C THR A 473 23.90 21.11 -25.44
N LEU A 474 23.75 20.40 -26.56
CA LEU A 474 22.63 19.50 -26.85
C LEU A 474 23.11 18.04 -26.78
N PHE A 475 22.31 17.19 -26.13
CA PHE A 475 22.61 15.77 -25.94
C PHE A 475 21.48 14.93 -26.54
N TYR A 476 21.85 13.80 -27.12
CA TYR A 476 20.90 12.78 -27.55
C TYR A 476 20.52 11.92 -26.35
N VAL A 477 19.24 11.57 -26.24
CA VAL A 477 18.73 10.69 -25.18
C VAL A 477 18.49 9.32 -25.78
N PHE A 478 19.30 8.34 -25.38
CA PHE A 478 19.09 6.94 -25.75
C PHE A 478 18.34 6.23 -24.64
N GLU A 479 17.25 5.55 -24.99
CA GLU A 479 16.44 4.78 -24.05
C GLU A 479 16.80 3.29 -24.15
N LEU A 480 17.14 2.68 -23.01
CA LEU A 480 17.51 1.28 -22.89
C LEU A 480 16.70 0.66 -21.75
N THR A 481 16.16 -0.54 -21.93
CA THR A 481 15.51 -1.29 -20.84
C THR A 481 16.34 -2.53 -20.51
N LYS A 482 16.63 -2.74 -19.22
CA LYS A 482 17.37 -3.90 -18.72
C LYS A 482 16.65 -4.52 -17.54
N THR A 483 16.39 -5.82 -17.61
CA THR A 483 15.72 -6.56 -16.54
C THR A 483 16.75 -7.03 -15.51
N MET A 484 16.54 -6.68 -14.24
CA MET A 484 17.34 -7.19 -13.13
C MET A 484 16.63 -8.41 -12.54
N PRO A 485 17.30 -9.58 -12.44
CA PRO A 485 16.69 -10.78 -11.90
C PRO A 485 16.54 -10.67 -10.37
N LYS A 486 15.66 -11.50 -9.80
CA LYS A 486 15.25 -11.43 -8.40
C LYS A 486 16.42 -11.56 -7.40
N PHE A 487 17.35 -12.47 -7.67
CA PHE A 487 18.52 -12.73 -6.82
C PHE A 487 19.79 -12.09 -7.42
N SER A 488 19.73 -10.79 -7.70
CA SER A 488 20.85 -10.03 -8.27
C SER A 488 22.01 -9.80 -7.30
N MET A 489 21.75 -9.74 -5.99
CA MET A 489 22.75 -9.45 -4.94
C MET A 489 23.53 -10.69 -4.46
N TYR A 490 23.58 -11.75 -5.26
CA TYR A 490 24.28 -12.99 -4.92
C TYR A 490 25.42 -13.24 -5.89
N ALA A 491 26.64 -13.36 -5.37
CA ALA A 491 27.84 -13.62 -6.15
C ALA A 491 28.35 -15.05 -5.94
N PRO A 492 28.97 -15.69 -6.95
CA PRO A 492 29.62 -16.98 -6.75
C PRO A 492 30.78 -16.85 -5.75
N SER A 493 30.82 -17.76 -4.79
CA SER A 493 31.87 -17.82 -3.75
C SER A 493 32.98 -18.80 -4.15
N THR A 494 34.16 -18.66 -3.53
CA THR A 494 35.29 -19.58 -3.73
C THR A 494 35.03 -20.95 -3.09
N ASP A 495 35.65 -22.00 -3.64
CA ASP A 495 35.37 -23.39 -3.26
C ASP A 495 35.72 -23.78 -1.82
N ASN A 496 36.46 -22.94 -1.10
CA ASN A 496 36.96 -23.20 0.26
C ASN A 496 36.04 -22.65 1.37
N ALA A 497 34.88 -22.07 1.03
CA ALA A 497 33.98 -21.50 2.03
C ALA A 497 33.31 -22.59 2.91
N PRO A 498 33.20 -22.38 4.24
CA PRO A 498 32.56 -23.36 5.14
C PRO A 498 31.07 -23.51 4.79
N SER A 499 30.56 -24.74 4.84
CA SER A 499 29.14 -24.99 4.59
C SER A 499 28.27 -24.46 5.73
N PRO A 500 27.17 -23.74 5.42
CA PRO A 500 26.16 -23.38 6.41
C PRO A 500 25.58 -24.62 7.09
N LYS A 501 25.31 -24.52 8.40
CA LYS A 501 24.75 -25.62 9.20
C LYS A 501 23.24 -25.72 9.07
N CYS A 502 22.59 -24.59 8.81
CA CYS A 502 21.15 -24.55 8.61
C CYS A 502 20.81 -24.68 7.12
N GLY A 503 19.60 -25.17 6.85
CA GLY A 503 19.14 -25.31 5.48
C GLY A 503 17.84 -26.08 5.37
N VAL A 504 17.40 -26.19 4.13
CA VAL A 504 16.21 -26.95 3.73
C VAL A 504 16.60 -28.09 2.83
N HIS A 505 15.95 -29.23 3.02
CA HIS A 505 16.03 -30.41 2.19
C HIS A 505 14.65 -30.73 1.64
N PHE A 506 14.59 -31.01 0.35
CA PHE A 506 13.34 -31.34 -0.34
C PHE A 506 13.64 -32.23 -1.54
N ARG A 507 12.62 -32.97 -1.97
CA ARG A 507 12.70 -33.84 -3.13
C ARG A 507 11.84 -33.29 -4.26
N ILE A 508 12.45 -33.01 -5.39
CA ILE A 508 11.78 -32.52 -6.59
C ILE A 508 11.80 -33.61 -7.67
N LYS A 509 10.64 -33.87 -8.28
CA LYS A 509 10.52 -34.67 -9.51
C LYS A 509 10.72 -33.79 -10.74
N VAL A 510 11.91 -33.22 -10.93
CA VAL A 510 12.18 -32.29 -12.04
C VAL A 510 13.29 -32.80 -12.94
N HIS A 511 13.18 -32.48 -14.23
CA HIS A 511 14.27 -32.64 -15.18
C HIS A 511 15.39 -31.63 -14.84
N CYS A 512 16.61 -32.13 -14.68
CA CYS A 512 17.83 -31.37 -14.39
C CYS A 512 17.93 -30.02 -15.14
N ASP A 513 17.45 -29.97 -16.40
CA ASP A 513 17.48 -28.79 -17.26
C ASP A 513 16.58 -27.63 -16.77
N GLN A 514 15.41 -27.91 -16.20
CA GLN A 514 14.53 -26.86 -15.68
C GLN A 514 15.13 -26.20 -14.44
N PHE A 515 15.81 -26.99 -13.59
CA PHE A 515 16.51 -26.48 -12.41
C PHE A 515 17.71 -25.61 -12.79
N ILE A 516 18.46 -25.99 -13.85
CA ILE A 516 19.53 -25.16 -14.41
C ILE A 516 18.97 -23.83 -14.92
N ARG A 517 17.92 -23.86 -15.75
CA ARG A 517 17.30 -22.65 -16.28
C ARG A 517 16.79 -21.73 -15.17
N TRP A 518 16.20 -22.29 -14.12
CA TRP A 518 15.78 -21.50 -12.96
C TRP A 518 16.96 -20.74 -12.32
N ILE A 519 18.13 -21.37 -12.18
CA ILE A 519 19.34 -20.68 -11.67
C ILE A 519 19.80 -19.60 -12.65
N GLU A 520 19.85 -19.90 -13.95
CA GLU A 520 20.31 -18.95 -14.97
C GLU A 520 19.40 -17.73 -15.11
N ASP A 521 18.08 -17.92 -14.98
CA ASP A 521 17.07 -16.86 -15.09
C ASP A 521 17.03 -15.95 -13.84
N ASN A 522 17.31 -16.51 -12.64
CA ASN A 522 17.13 -15.78 -11.38
C ASN A 522 18.42 -15.19 -10.79
N PHE A 523 19.61 -15.56 -11.29
CA PHE A 523 20.91 -15.09 -10.79
C PHE A 523 21.77 -14.46 -11.89
N LEU A 524 22.44 -13.33 -11.60
CA LEU A 524 23.20 -12.57 -12.59
C LEU A 524 24.47 -13.27 -13.14
N LEU A 525 25.21 -13.98 -12.27
CA LEU A 525 26.55 -14.51 -12.56
C LEU A 525 26.61 -16.04 -12.71
N CYS A 526 25.48 -16.73 -12.62
CA CYS A 526 25.43 -18.19 -12.76
C CYS A 526 25.10 -18.54 -14.22
N ARG A 527 26.05 -18.39 -15.14
CA ARG A 527 25.88 -18.78 -16.56
C ARG A 527 26.61 -20.10 -16.84
N ASN A 528 26.01 -20.98 -17.66
CA ASN A 528 26.54 -22.30 -18.05
C ASN A 528 26.64 -23.29 -16.88
N VAL A 529 25.58 -23.36 -16.07
CA VAL A 529 25.52 -24.27 -14.93
C VAL A 529 25.34 -25.71 -15.44
N GLN A 530 26.26 -26.62 -15.09
CA GLN A 530 26.25 -28.02 -15.56
C GLN A 530 26.32 -29.02 -14.41
N PHE A 531 25.59 -30.13 -14.53
CA PHE A 531 25.73 -31.26 -13.61
C PHE A 531 27.08 -31.93 -13.80
N HIS A 532 27.90 -31.93 -12.76
CA HIS A 532 29.15 -32.68 -12.73
C HIS A 532 28.92 -33.98 -11.94
N GLN A 533 29.12 -35.13 -12.59
CA GLN A 533 28.95 -36.45 -11.97
C GLN A 533 27.56 -36.67 -11.31
N GLY A 534 26.49 -36.12 -11.91
CA GLY A 534 25.13 -36.24 -11.37
C GLY A 534 24.84 -35.38 -10.14
N ARG A 535 25.76 -34.50 -9.73
CA ARG A 535 25.55 -33.49 -8.68
C ARG A 535 25.75 -32.09 -9.26
N LEU A 536 24.83 -31.20 -8.94
CA LEU A 536 24.96 -29.77 -9.15
C LEU A 536 25.20 -29.13 -7.78
N GLN A 537 26.25 -28.33 -7.67
CA GLN A 537 26.54 -27.56 -6.46
C GLN A 537 26.93 -26.14 -6.84
N GLN A 538 26.08 -25.18 -6.49
CA GLN A 538 26.36 -23.76 -6.65
C GLN A 538 26.61 -23.14 -5.28
N ARG A 539 27.77 -22.48 -5.13
CA ARG A 539 28.17 -21.78 -3.91
C ARG A 539 28.03 -20.28 -4.14
N LEU A 540 27.19 -19.63 -3.36
CA LEU A 540 26.90 -18.21 -3.47
C LEU A 540 27.18 -17.50 -2.14
N VAL A 541 27.44 -16.20 -2.22
CA VAL A 541 27.52 -15.28 -1.09
C VAL A 541 26.54 -14.13 -1.31
N SER A 542 25.74 -13.84 -0.30
CA SER A 542 24.88 -12.66 -0.27
C SER A 542 25.74 -11.43 -0.02
N LEU A 543 25.66 -10.47 -0.93
CA LEU A 543 26.42 -9.23 -0.87
C LEU A 543 25.88 -8.23 0.16
N ARG A 544 24.68 -8.47 0.70
CA ARG A 544 24.05 -7.59 1.69
C ARG A 544 24.53 -7.87 3.11
N ASN A 545 24.60 -9.15 3.48
CA ASN A 545 24.86 -9.59 4.85
C ASN A 545 26.09 -10.51 4.95
N GLY A 546 26.76 -10.82 3.83
CA GLY A 546 27.94 -11.69 3.79
C GLY A 546 27.66 -13.17 4.04
N GLN A 547 26.38 -13.58 4.09
CA GLN A 547 26.03 -14.97 4.36
C GLN A 547 26.22 -15.87 3.14
N LEU A 548 26.61 -17.11 3.41
CA LEU A 548 26.82 -18.14 2.40
C LEU A 548 25.51 -18.87 2.09
N VAL A 549 25.27 -19.11 0.80
CA VAL A 549 24.10 -19.85 0.29
C VAL A 549 24.59 -20.95 -0.63
N PHE A 550 24.38 -22.21 -0.25
CA PHE A 550 24.80 -23.36 -1.06
C PHE A 550 23.56 -24.05 -1.61
N ILE A 551 23.45 -24.13 -2.93
CA ILE A 551 22.38 -24.83 -3.63
C ILE A 551 22.96 -26.15 -4.14
N VAL A 552 22.46 -27.27 -3.65
CA VAL A 552 22.90 -28.62 -4.02
C VAL A 552 21.72 -29.38 -4.60
N CYS A 553 21.88 -29.98 -5.77
CA CYS A 553 20.87 -30.82 -6.40
C CYS A 553 21.52 -32.10 -6.93
N GLN A 554 20.93 -33.25 -6.63
CA GLN A 554 21.36 -34.57 -7.09
C GLN A 554 20.45 -35.05 -8.24
N SER A 555 20.98 -35.91 -9.10
CA SER A 555 20.25 -36.46 -10.26
C SER A 555 19.08 -37.36 -9.89
N ASP A 556 18.96 -37.79 -8.63
CA ASP A 556 17.84 -38.56 -8.08
C ASP A 556 16.62 -37.69 -7.68
N GLY A 557 16.75 -36.37 -7.83
CA GLY A 557 15.76 -35.37 -7.48
C GLY A 557 15.89 -34.84 -6.04
N ASN A 558 16.89 -35.24 -5.28
CA ASN A 558 17.15 -34.68 -3.95
C ASN A 558 17.87 -33.34 -4.06
N ALA A 559 17.26 -32.30 -3.51
CA ALA A 559 17.81 -30.96 -3.49
C ALA A 559 17.92 -30.41 -2.06
N GLN A 560 18.91 -29.55 -1.86
CA GLN A 560 19.20 -28.89 -0.59
C GLN A 560 19.58 -27.44 -0.85
N ILE A 561 19.00 -26.52 -0.07
CA ILE A 561 19.45 -25.12 -0.01
C ILE A 561 19.97 -24.90 1.41
N ARG A 562 21.27 -24.69 1.56
CA ARG A 562 21.92 -24.46 2.85
C ARG A 562 22.21 -22.98 3.01
N CYS A 563 21.62 -22.36 4.02
CA CYS A 563 21.86 -20.97 4.43
C CYS A 563 21.39 -20.81 5.89
N ASP A 564 22.08 -19.97 6.64
CA ASP A 564 21.73 -19.66 8.03
C ASP A 564 20.52 -18.72 8.15
N ASP A 565 20.15 -18.01 7.07
CA ASP A 565 18.99 -17.13 7.01
C ASP A 565 17.77 -17.83 6.40
N ILE A 566 16.71 -17.86 7.20
CA ILE A 566 15.41 -18.45 6.88
C ILE A 566 14.69 -17.67 5.76
N GLU A 567 14.86 -16.34 5.68
CA GLU A 567 14.20 -15.49 4.70
C GLU A 567 14.70 -15.79 3.28
N ILE A 568 16.02 -15.93 3.14
CA ILE A 568 16.67 -16.28 1.88
C ILE A 568 16.21 -17.67 1.42
N CYS A 569 16.24 -18.66 2.33
CA CYS A 569 15.79 -20.02 2.03
C CYS A 569 14.32 -20.04 1.58
N GLY A 570 13.44 -19.36 2.31
CA GLY A 570 12.02 -19.26 1.99
C GLY A 570 11.77 -18.59 0.64
N SER A 571 12.43 -17.46 0.36
CA SER A 571 12.27 -16.74 -0.91
C SER A 571 12.73 -17.57 -2.11
N MET A 572 13.87 -18.26 -2.00
CA MET A 572 14.36 -19.15 -3.05
C MET A 572 13.42 -20.32 -3.28
N LEU A 573 12.93 -20.95 -2.21
CA LEU A 573 12.00 -22.07 -2.27
C LEU A 573 10.66 -21.69 -2.91
N GLN A 574 10.08 -20.55 -2.53
CA GLN A 574 8.82 -20.06 -3.12
C GLN A 574 9.00 -19.76 -4.61
N THR A 575 10.11 -19.12 -4.98
CA THR A 575 10.42 -18.80 -6.39
C THR A 575 10.63 -20.07 -7.21
N LEU A 576 11.29 -21.08 -6.64
CA LEU A 576 11.48 -22.39 -7.25
C LEU A 576 10.13 -23.12 -7.44
N SER A 577 9.27 -23.11 -6.42
CA SER A 577 7.94 -23.72 -6.51
C SER A 577 7.05 -23.05 -7.55
N ALA A 578 7.10 -21.71 -7.65
CA ALA A 578 6.33 -20.97 -8.63
C ALA A 578 6.81 -21.20 -10.07
N TYR A 579 8.10 -21.48 -10.25
CA TYR A 579 8.67 -21.79 -11.57
C TYR A 579 8.33 -23.20 -12.04
N ILE A 580 8.26 -24.16 -11.11
CA ILE A 580 8.03 -25.59 -11.41
C ILE A 580 6.53 -25.94 -11.38
N ASP A 581 5.71 -25.14 -10.69
CA ASP A 581 4.29 -25.39 -10.42
C ASP A 581 4.05 -26.75 -9.72
N ALA A 582 4.82 -27.00 -8.66
CA ALA A 582 4.75 -28.27 -7.91
C ALA A 582 4.78 -28.07 -6.39
N ASP A 583 3.92 -28.83 -5.72
CA ASP A 583 3.91 -28.98 -4.26
C ASP A 583 4.88 -30.09 -3.82
N PHE A 584 5.85 -29.74 -2.98
CA PHE A 584 6.79 -30.70 -2.43
C PHE A 584 6.95 -30.54 -0.91
N LYS A 585 7.15 -31.67 -0.22
CA LYS A 585 7.41 -31.70 1.23
C LYS A 585 8.84 -31.24 1.49
N VAL A 586 8.98 -30.28 2.41
CA VAL A 586 10.26 -29.70 2.81
C VAL A 586 10.56 -30.05 4.27
N SER A 587 11.78 -30.53 4.51
CA SER A 587 12.37 -30.66 5.84
C SER A 587 13.35 -29.52 6.05
N ALA A 588 13.19 -28.72 7.10
CA ALA A 588 14.00 -27.54 7.36
C ALA A 588 14.66 -27.64 8.73
N TYR A 589 15.95 -27.31 8.83
CA TYR A 589 16.70 -27.34 10.08
C TYR A 589 17.15 -25.93 10.47
N PHE A 590 16.48 -25.36 11.48
CA PHE A 590 16.78 -24.04 12.05
C PHE A 590 16.65 -24.06 13.59
N PRO A 591 17.70 -24.49 14.32
CA PRO A 591 17.63 -24.71 15.77
C PRO A 591 17.40 -23.41 16.58
N ASN A 592 17.88 -22.27 16.06
CA ASN A 592 17.79 -20.99 16.76
C ASN A 592 16.39 -20.36 16.70
N LEU A 593 15.52 -20.80 15.78
CA LEU A 593 14.23 -20.16 15.51
C LEU A 593 13.26 -20.30 16.70
N ALA A 594 13.17 -21.51 17.27
CA ALA A 594 12.29 -21.77 18.40
C ALA A 594 12.74 -21.02 19.68
N GLY A 595 14.06 -20.88 19.87
CA GLY A 595 14.63 -20.07 20.95
C GLY A 595 14.30 -18.59 20.80
N GLN A 596 14.48 -18.03 19.60
CA GLN A 596 14.14 -16.63 19.32
C GLN A 596 12.65 -16.32 19.54
N TYR A 597 11.77 -17.23 19.10
CA TYR A 597 10.33 -17.09 19.34
C TYR A 597 10.00 -17.08 20.83
N THR A 598 10.61 -17.97 21.62
CA THR A 598 10.35 -18.06 23.07
C THR A 598 10.75 -16.78 23.80
N VAL A 599 11.92 -16.22 23.49
CA VAL A 599 12.38 -14.95 24.05
C VAL A 599 11.45 -13.79 23.67
N LEU A 600 10.96 -13.76 22.44
CA LEU A 600 10.04 -12.72 21.98
C LEU A 600 8.65 -12.85 22.61
N ASP A 601 8.11 -14.06 22.80
CA ASP A 601 6.82 -14.27 23.45
C ASP A 601 6.86 -13.87 24.94
N GLU A 602 7.93 -14.25 25.65
CA GLU A 602 8.16 -13.82 27.04
C GLU A 602 8.19 -12.29 27.14
N LYS A 603 8.93 -11.65 26.23
CA LYS A 603 8.99 -10.18 26.14
C LYS A 603 7.62 -9.55 25.88
N VAL A 604 6.80 -10.12 24.98
CA VAL A 604 5.44 -9.64 24.70
C VAL A 604 4.53 -9.75 25.92
N ARG A 605 4.63 -10.85 26.70
CA ARG A 605 3.87 -11.03 27.94
C ARG A 605 4.26 -10.00 28.99
N GLU A 606 5.55 -9.75 29.16
CA GLU A 606 6.05 -8.73 30.10
C GLU A 606 5.54 -7.33 29.72
N ILE A 607 5.74 -6.92 28.47
CA ILE A 607 5.28 -5.61 27.95
C ILE A 607 3.76 -5.45 28.07
N SER A 608 3.01 -6.52 27.83
CA SER A 608 1.55 -6.52 27.98
C SER A 608 1.13 -6.35 29.43
N SER A 609 1.81 -7.01 30.37
CA SER A 609 1.53 -6.84 31.81
C SER A 609 1.85 -5.43 32.30
N VAL A 610 2.95 -4.82 31.81
CA VAL A 610 3.33 -3.45 32.11
C VAL A 610 2.30 -2.46 31.54
N ARG A 611 1.78 -2.72 30.33
CA ARG A 611 0.73 -1.91 29.70
C ARG A 611 -0.52 -1.81 30.58
N ASP A 612 -0.94 -2.92 31.17
CA ASP A 612 -2.14 -2.96 32.01
C ASP A 612 -1.93 -2.20 33.32
N ARG A 613 -0.74 -2.30 33.94
CA ARG A 613 -0.36 -1.50 35.11
C ARG A 613 -0.36 0.00 34.81
N ILE A 614 0.32 0.43 33.73
CA ILE A 614 0.35 1.85 33.32
C ILE A 614 -1.08 2.37 33.05
N SER A 615 -1.95 1.53 32.49
CA SER A 615 -3.34 1.92 32.23
C SER A 615 -4.14 2.13 33.52
N ALA A 616 -3.91 1.31 34.54
CA ALA A 616 -4.50 1.48 35.87
C ALA A 616 -3.96 2.74 36.56
N ASP A 617 -2.64 2.97 36.53
CA ASP A 617 -2.00 4.14 37.13
C ASP A 617 -2.51 5.43 36.50
N ILE A 618 -2.62 5.49 35.16
CA ILE A 618 -3.18 6.65 34.46
C ILE A 618 -4.64 6.89 34.90
N ALA A 619 -5.44 5.84 35.05
CA ALA A 619 -6.83 5.99 35.50
C ALA A 619 -6.94 6.55 36.92
N GLU A 620 -6.06 6.09 37.83
CA GLU A 620 -5.96 6.61 39.19
C GLU A 620 -5.54 8.09 39.21
N GLN A 621 -4.47 8.44 38.49
CA GLN A 621 -3.96 9.82 38.41
C GLN A 621 -4.99 10.77 37.78
N VAL A 622 -5.75 10.33 36.77
CA VAL A 622 -6.85 11.12 36.19
C VAL A 622 -7.98 11.33 37.20
N SER A 623 -8.32 10.31 38.01
CA SER A 623 -9.31 10.43 39.07
C SER A 623 -8.88 11.45 40.15
N LEU A 624 -7.61 11.38 40.58
CA LEU A 624 -7.01 12.34 41.50
C LEU A 624 -7.01 13.76 40.91
N ALA A 625 -6.64 13.92 39.64
CA ALA A 625 -6.63 15.22 38.97
C ALA A 625 -8.04 15.84 38.93
N LYS A 626 -9.09 15.05 38.63
CA LYS A 626 -10.49 15.52 38.67
C LYS A 626 -10.89 15.97 40.08
N MET A 627 -10.50 15.23 41.11
CA MET A 627 -10.78 15.59 42.51
C MET A 627 -10.07 16.89 42.91
N VAL A 628 -8.79 17.05 42.57
CA VAL A 628 -8.01 18.27 42.88
C VAL A 628 -8.55 19.47 42.13
N LEU A 629 -9.00 19.30 40.88
CA LEU A 629 -9.66 20.34 40.10
C LEU A 629 -10.94 20.83 40.78
N LEU A 630 -11.79 19.91 41.24
CA LEU A 630 -13.01 20.25 41.99
C LEU A 630 -12.67 21.03 43.27
N ARG A 631 -11.68 20.58 44.05
CA ARG A 631 -11.22 21.29 45.25
C ARG A 631 -10.64 22.67 44.95
N ALA A 632 -9.92 22.82 43.85
CA ALA A 632 -9.40 24.11 43.41
C ALA A 632 -10.55 25.08 43.08
N GLU A 633 -11.60 24.58 42.44
CA GLU A 633 -12.79 25.36 42.09
C GLU A 633 -13.63 25.72 43.33
N ASP A 634 -13.74 24.82 44.30
CA ASP A 634 -14.37 25.11 45.60
C ASP A 634 -13.59 26.20 46.36
N SER A 635 -12.25 26.10 46.44
CA SER A 635 -11.41 27.14 47.03
C SER A 635 -11.57 28.48 46.32
N ARG A 636 -11.70 28.47 44.99
CA ARG A 636 -11.95 29.66 44.18
C ARG A 636 -13.33 30.27 44.51
N ALA A 637 -14.37 29.45 44.62
CA ALA A 637 -15.72 29.89 44.98
C ALA A 637 -15.79 30.48 46.40
N LEU A 638 -14.97 29.96 47.32
CA LEU A 638 -14.84 30.45 48.70
C LEU A 638 -13.87 31.63 48.85
N ASN A 639 -13.26 32.14 47.77
CA ASN A 639 -12.21 33.17 47.78
C ASN A 639 -10.95 32.81 48.61
N ASP A 640 -10.69 31.52 48.85
CA ASP A 640 -9.43 31.05 49.44
C ASP A 640 -8.36 30.90 48.36
N PHE A 641 -7.69 32.01 48.05
CA PHE A 641 -6.62 32.05 47.04
C PHE A 641 -5.36 31.26 47.44
N ALA A 642 -5.11 31.05 48.73
CA ALA A 642 -3.96 30.28 49.21
C ALA A 642 -4.19 28.77 48.99
N GLY A 643 -5.38 28.28 49.35
CA GLY A 643 -5.82 26.92 49.07
C GLY A 643 -5.87 26.65 47.56
N MET A 644 -6.45 27.58 46.79
CA MET A 644 -6.51 27.51 45.32
C MET A 644 -5.10 27.33 44.72
N LYS A 645 -4.12 28.18 45.08
CA LYS A 645 -2.75 28.09 44.56
C LYS A 645 -2.07 26.77 44.91
N ASN A 646 -2.34 26.21 46.09
CA ASN A 646 -1.81 24.91 46.48
C ASN A 646 -2.42 23.77 45.66
N HIS A 647 -3.75 23.79 45.44
CA HIS A 647 -4.42 22.80 44.59
C HIS A 647 -3.95 22.89 43.13
N TYR A 648 -3.73 24.08 42.56
CA TYR A 648 -3.15 24.20 41.22
C TYR A 648 -1.70 23.73 41.12
N LYS A 649 -0.89 23.91 42.16
CA LYS A 649 0.47 23.32 42.21
C LYS A 649 0.40 21.79 42.24
N GLN A 650 -0.53 21.22 43.01
CA GLN A 650 -0.76 19.77 43.01
C GLN A 650 -1.23 19.29 41.64
N LEU A 651 -2.13 20.02 40.98
CA LEU A 651 -2.61 19.70 39.64
C LEU A 651 -1.47 19.75 38.59
N ALA A 652 -0.57 20.73 38.70
CA ALA A 652 0.60 20.83 37.82
C ALA A 652 1.52 19.61 37.98
N ASN A 653 1.81 19.20 39.22
CA ASN A 653 2.61 18.01 39.50
C ASN A 653 1.94 16.72 38.96
N LEU A 654 0.61 16.61 39.13
CA LEU A 654 -0.17 15.48 38.57
C LEU A 654 -0.13 15.49 37.03
N ASN A 655 -0.18 16.67 36.41
CA ASN A 655 -0.11 16.79 34.96
C ASN A 655 1.27 16.36 34.42
N ASP A 656 2.36 16.75 35.08
CA ASP A 656 3.71 16.31 34.71
C ASP A 656 3.88 14.78 34.88
N ALA A 657 3.31 14.21 35.95
CA ALA A 657 3.26 12.77 36.16
C ALA A 657 2.45 12.05 35.05
N LEU A 658 1.30 12.59 34.66
CA LEU A 658 0.47 12.06 33.57
C LEU A 658 1.18 12.13 32.21
N ILE A 659 1.89 13.22 31.91
CA ILE A 659 2.68 13.35 30.68
C ILE A 659 3.80 12.30 30.66
N SER A 660 4.49 12.12 31.79
CA SER A 660 5.53 11.09 31.93
C SER A 660 4.97 9.68 31.70
N LEU A 661 3.86 9.33 32.36
CA LEU A 661 3.18 8.04 32.17
C LEU A 661 2.68 7.84 30.74
N HIS A 662 2.19 8.90 30.09
CA HIS A 662 1.76 8.84 28.69
C HIS A 662 2.94 8.57 27.74
N ASN A 663 4.10 9.19 27.96
CA ASN A 663 5.30 8.93 27.18
C ASN A 663 5.78 7.49 27.35
N VAL A 664 5.77 6.96 28.57
CA VAL A 664 6.08 5.55 28.85
C VAL A 664 5.08 4.63 28.15
N ARG A 665 3.78 4.93 28.19
CA ARG A 665 2.75 4.17 27.48
C ARG A 665 2.99 4.13 25.96
N LYS A 666 3.39 5.26 25.37
CA LYS A 666 3.69 5.37 23.94
C LYS A 666 4.91 4.52 23.58
N ALA A 667 5.98 4.59 24.36
CA ALA A 667 7.17 3.77 24.17
C ALA A 667 6.86 2.26 24.30
N ASN A 668 6.14 1.88 25.35
CA ASN A 668 5.71 0.50 25.58
C ASN A 668 4.84 -0.04 24.44
N SER A 669 3.94 0.79 23.90
CA SER A 669 3.08 0.40 22.76
C SER A 669 3.87 0.23 21.47
N ALA A 670 4.88 1.08 21.23
CA ALA A 670 5.77 0.95 20.07
C ALA A 670 6.63 -0.33 20.16
N GLU A 671 7.16 -0.63 21.34
CA GLU A 671 7.95 -1.84 21.57
C GLU A 671 7.12 -3.14 21.46
N LEU A 672 5.87 -3.09 21.93
CA LEU A 672 4.90 -4.19 21.74
C LEU A 672 4.66 -4.45 20.25
N ALA A 673 4.38 -3.39 19.49
CA ALA A 673 4.14 -3.48 18.05
C ALA A 673 5.36 -4.06 17.30
N ASP A 674 6.57 -3.61 17.64
CA ASP A 674 7.80 -4.14 17.03
C ASP A 674 8.05 -5.61 17.38
N SER A 675 7.74 -6.01 18.62
CA SER A 675 7.89 -7.40 19.06
C SER A 675 6.87 -8.32 18.38
N LEU A 676 5.61 -7.90 18.27
CA LEU A 676 4.58 -8.61 17.51
C LEU A 676 4.93 -8.70 16.02
N ARG A 677 5.44 -7.63 15.41
CA ARG A 677 5.90 -7.64 14.01
C ARG A 677 7.01 -8.68 13.80
N LYS A 678 7.96 -8.79 14.73
CA LYS A 678 9.03 -9.80 14.67
C LYS A 678 8.48 -11.22 14.80
N ILE A 679 7.53 -11.46 15.71
CA ILE A 679 6.87 -12.76 15.86
C ILE A 679 6.14 -13.14 14.56
N ASN A 680 5.38 -12.21 13.98
CA ASN A 680 4.67 -12.44 12.73
C ASN A 680 5.62 -12.69 11.58
N LYS A 681 6.76 -11.97 11.54
CA LYS A 681 7.83 -12.22 10.57
C LYS A 681 8.38 -13.64 10.70
N ILE A 682 8.65 -14.13 11.92
CA ILE A 682 9.11 -15.51 12.15
C ILE A 682 8.08 -16.52 11.63
N ILE A 683 6.79 -16.32 11.94
CA ILE A 683 5.71 -17.19 11.48
C ILE A 683 5.62 -17.17 9.95
N GLN A 684 5.70 -16.00 9.32
CA GLN A 684 5.67 -15.84 7.88
C GLN A 684 6.88 -16.52 7.22
N CYS A 685 8.09 -16.33 7.76
CA CYS A 685 9.31 -17.00 7.28
C CYS A 685 9.18 -18.53 7.38
N ALA A 686 8.70 -19.04 8.53
CA ALA A 686 8.45 -20.45 8.72
C ALA A 686 7.33 -20.98 7.78
N SER A 687 6.34 -20.15 7.44
CA SER A 687 5.31 -20.48 6.45
C SER A 687 5.90 -20.53 5.04
N ASN A 688 6.79 -19.61 4.69
CA ASN A 688 7.43 -19.51 3.37
C ASN A 688 8.43 -20.66 3.13
N LEU A 689 8.84 -21.40 4.16
CA LEU A 689 9.57 -22.66 4.01
C LEU A 689 8.70 -23.82 3.52
N ARG A 690 7.37 -23.64 3.45
CA ARG A 690 6.41 -24.66 3.02
C ARG A 690 5.70 -24.18 1.76
N VAL A 691 5.34 -25.12 0.89
CA VAL A 691 4.75 -24.84 -0.42
C VAL A 691 3.30 -25.37 -0.46
N GLY A 692 2.42 -24.62 -1.12
CA GLY A 692 1.02 -25.00 -1.36
C GLY A 692 0.22 -25.27 -0.09
N GLN A 693 -0.53 -26.38 -0.07
CA GLN A 693 -1.44 -26.74 1.02
C GLN A 693 -0.75 -26.84 2.39
N HIS A 694 0.55 -27.19 2.42
CA HIS A 694 1.33 -27.27 3.65
C HIS A 694 1.57 -25.90 4.30
N ARG A 695 1.66 -24.83 3.49
CA ARG A 695 1.76 -23.45 3.99
C ARG A 695 0.47 -23.05 4.72
N SER A 696 -0.69 -23.26 4.07
CA SER A 696 -1.99 -22.94 4.65
C SER A 696 -2.31 -23.76 5.89
N ALA A 697 -1.98 -25.06 5.89
CA ALA A 697 -2.15 -25.92 7.07
C ALA A 697 -1.27 -25.48 8.25
N PHE A 698 -0.02 -25.09 8.00
CA PHE A 698 0.88 -24.58 9.05
C PHE A 698 0.38 -23.27 9.66
N ILE A 699 -0.05 -22.31 8.82
CA ILE A 699 -0.60 -21.04 9.29
C ILE A 699 -1.83 -21.29 10.19
N ARG A 700 -2.74 -22.19 9.79
CA ARG A 700 -3.90 -22.58 10.63
C ARG A 700 -3.49 -23.18 11.97
N ALA A 701 -2.49 -24.07 11.97
CA ALA A 701 -1.98 -24.69 13.19
C ALA A 701 -1.32 -23.66 14.12
N CYS A 702 -0.51 -22.74 13.58
CA CYS A 702 0.10 -21.66 14.36
C CYS A 702 -0.95 -20.71 14.95
N ARG A 703 -1.98 -20.35 14.18
CA ARG A 703 -3.08 -19.50 14.67
C ARG A 703 -3.88 -20.19 15.78
N SER A 704 -4.22 -21.47 15.61
CA SER A 704 -4.88 -22.24 16.67
C SER A 704 -4.03 -22.28 17.95
N ALA A 705 -2.71 -22.48 17.83
CA ALA A 705 -1.81 -22.49 18.96
C ALA A 705 -1.68 -21.11 19.65
N ILE A 706 -1.71 -20.00 18.89
CA ILE A 706 -1.70 -18.63 19.44
C ILE A 706 -3.02 -18.33 20.15
N SER A 707 -4.16 -18.64 19.54
CA SER A 707 -5.49 -18.41 20.13
C SER A 707 -5.71 -19.22 21.42
N THR A 708 -5.14 -20.43 21.51
CA THR A 708 -5.21 -21.28 22.70
C THR A 708 -4.09 -20.99 23.72
N GLY A 709 -3.16 -20.07 23.41
CA GLY A 709 -2.03 -19.73 24.27
C GLY A 709 -1.03 -20.88 24.48
N ASN A 710 -1.03 -21.90 23.62
CA ASN A 710 -0.26 -23.13 23.81
C ASN A 710 1.16 -23.02 23.22
N LEU A 711 2.08 -22.49 24.03
CA LEU A 711 3.51 -22.36 23.72
C LEU A 711 4.17 -23.67 23.28
N GLN A 712 3.83 -24.80 23.92
CA GLN A 712 4.45 -26.09 23.61
C GLN A 712 4.07 -26.60 22.23
N GLN A 713 2.87 -26.26 21.77
CA GLN A 713 2.43 -26.61 20.42
C GLN A 713 3.15 -25.76 19.36
N MET A 714 3.34 -24.46 19.60
CA MET A 714 4.14 -23.59 18.72
C MET A 714 5.61 -24.05 18.64
N GLN A 715 6.22 -24.39 19.77
CA GLN A 715 7.59 -24.90 19.83
C GLN A 715 7.78 -26.23 19.09
N LYS A 716 6.73 -27.05 18.98
CA LYS A 716 6.77 -28.30 18.18
C LYS A 716 6.52 -28.07 16.69
N LEU A 717 5.77 -27.02 16.33
CA LEU A 717 5.43 -26.72 14.93
C LEU A 717 6.55 -25.99 14.18
N LEU A 718 7.30 -25.13 14.88
CA LEU A 718 8.36 -24.29 14.31
C LEU A 718 9.59 -25.06 13.77
N PRO A 719 10.18 -26.03 14.50
CA PRO A 719 11.20 -26.90 13.92
C PRO A 719 10.51 -27.82 12.93
N ALA A 720 10.72 -27.59 11.63
CA ALA A 720 10.34 -28.60 10.65
C ALA A 720 11.16 -29.86 10.93
N GLU A 721 10.53 -31.03 10.87
CA GLU A 721 11.15 -32.32 11.14
C GLU A 721 12.37 -32.52 10.22
N GLY A 722 13.58 -32.35 10.76
CA GLY A 722 14.83 -32.49 10.03
C GLY A 722 16.01 -32.80 10.95
N GLN A 723 16.84 -33.76 10.55
CA GLN A 723 18.13 -34.04 11.17
C GLN A 723 19.17 -32.99 10.78
N PRO A 724 20.24 -32.77 11.57
CA PRO A 724 21.35 -31.92 11.17
C PRO A 724 21.90 -32.37 9.81
N LEU A 725 22.06 -31.43 8.88
CA LEU A 725 22.47 -31.69 7.49
C LEU A 725 23.86 -32.35 7.38
N ASP A 726 24.67 -32.29 8.44
CA ASP A 726 25.97 -32.95 8.56
C ASP A 726 25.88 -34.48 8.68
N GLN A 727 24.69 -35.07 8.88
CA GLN A 727 24.49 -36.53 8.98
C GLN A 727 23.93 -37.18 7.69
N VAL A 728 23.71 -36.39 6.63
CA VAL A 728 23.14 -36.86 5.34
C VAL A 728 24.21 -37.00 4.25
N GLU A 729 25.49 -36.80 4.59
CA GLU A 729 26.62 -37.08 3.67
C GLU A 729 27.04 -38.55 3.65
#